data_AF-A0A6P5AIP4-F1
#
_entry.id   AF-A0A6P5AIP4-F1
#
_cell.length_a   1.000
_cell.length_b   1.000
_cell.length_c   1.000
_cell.angle_alpha   90.00
_cell.angle_beta   90.00
_cell.angle_gamma   90.00
#
_symmetry.space_group_name_H-M   'P 1'
#
loop_
_entity.id
_entity.type
_entity.pdbx_description
1 polymer ?
#
loop_
_entity_poly.entity_id
_entity_poly.type
_entity_poly.pdbx_seq_one_letter_code
_entity_poly.pdbx_strand_id
1 'polypeptide(L)'
;MAYVVNPRESRPFSFLHPAMGGAQTHPTVTAFLQLDTEQIIIRYCKEHKEVQPEALWKLLTYQPKHFRWAGADLFPGVTAAGRREMVVLEVNSCPSGQKYMPHGTGMDSGYHKLMGETFRDTVSSRCDPSLRNRPLAVVLDKNNLENSGYAAALADITKEPVYVVESYLSQPREQNIRWTDGVMEVRDVEDQWHTVRAAFRYVTQKPWTRIPVGATKTVVFNPIACCLSGGRNKLLAAMAYEDFNQQQGGTGLRIRIPRTFMRVTKAQIPTVVQALHGKAVIKVPYSNFMAYVVYPSQARPFSFLHPVLQGSRLHTTVAEFLQLDKEQVVSRYCATHKDISPDSVREVLSYQPEHFRWAGADLFPCITATGQREMVVLEVNSCPCGQKYMPHGTGMDSGYHKLMGETFRDVIGGKCDETLRDASLALVHDDSVFENGGYKLALADLTQEPVFVVESRIDQPPEEQTMRWTDGVMEVRDGEGQWHAIRAAFRYVTQKPWTRIPLTTKTVLLNPISCCLAGARNKLMAARAYEEFNKHQERSGLCIRTPRTFIGVTKEQLPAVVKTVGGKAVIKNPFSNSGHGIYTVTSQKELDDVMAQDLGYERFVVQSLIGHENWSTSRWHHAGTVPDKDGHRYIFDVRLMVHATPSGFRPTCSFSRRADRPLPDQVDDTAPSWSYLGTNLSLDDSLTAWQADADRQSDVDKLLTVDWEDFDKQGLGLDELVDGFVQTVMATTAIDKMCRSLTRQDGSFDLEKFHKLADDKKILSEIQECVQN
;
A
#
# COMPACT_ATOMS: atom_id res chain seq x y z
N MET A 1 12.67 14.98 -3.57
CA MET A 1 14.09 15.32 -3.83
C MET A 1 14.51 14.70 -5.15
N ALA A 2 15.47 15.29 -5.88
CA ALA A 2 15.94 14.71 -7.14
C ALA A 2 17.09 13.72 -6.91
N TYR A 3 17.04 12.55 -7.53
CA TYR A 3 18.17 11.63 -7.63
C TYR A 3 18.69 11.57 -9.06
N VAL A 4 19.90 11.05 -9.25
CA VAL A 4 20.57 11.01 -10.54
C VAL A 4 20.63 9.58 -11.06
N VAL A 5 20.26 9.38 -12.33
CA VAL A 5 20.44 8.11 -13.04
C VAL A 5 21.66 8.22 -13.95
N ASN A 6 22.67 7.37 -13.72
CA ASN A 6 23.89 7.37 -14.52
C ASN A 6 23.81 6.39 -15.72
N PRO A 7 24.51 6.66 -16.84
CA PRO A 7 24.49 5.81 -18.04
C PRO A 7 24.90 4.34 -17.85
N ARG A 8 25.54 3.97 -16.71
CA ARG A 8 26.00 2.60 -16.42
C ARG A 8 25.19 1.88 -15.34
N GLU A 9 24.22 2.54 -14.72
CA GLU A 9 23.40 1.98 -13.62
C GLU A 9 22.09 1.36 -14.12
N SER A 10 21.80 1.42 -15.42
CA SER A 10 20.59 0.84 -16.02
C SER A 10 20.65 -0.68 -16.05
N ARG A 11 20.04 -1.35 -15.06
CA ARG A 11 19.73 -2.78 -15.15
C ARG A 11 18.61 -2.98 -16.18
N PRO A 12 18.80 -3.81 -17.22
CA PRO A 12 17.73 -4.11 -18.16
C PRO A 12 16.53 -4.69 -17.41
N PHE A 13 15.32 -4.23 -17.74
CA PHE A 13 14.03 -4.72 -17.23
C PHE A 13 13.62 -4.35 -15.79
N SER A 14 14.44 -3.62 -15.03
CA SER A 14 14.08 -3.15 -13.68
C SER A 14 12.90 -2.16 -13.61
N PHE A 15 12.49 -1.64 -14.76
CA PHE A 15 11.41 -0.65 -14.95
C PHE A 15 10.18 -1.23 -15.68
N LEU A 16 10.13 -2.57 -15.82
CA LEU A 16 8.94 -3.28 -16.29
C LEU A 16 7.99 -3.58 -15.14
N HIS A 17 6.71 -3.64 -15.45
CA HIS A 17 5.77 -4.28 -14.54
C HIS A 17 6.14 -5.77 -14.39
N PRO A 18 6.15 -6.34 -13.17
CA PRO A 18 6.62 -7.71 -12.93
C PRO A 18 5.96 -8.78 -13.82
N ALA A 19 4.67 -8.60 -14.13
CA ALA A 19 3.93 -9.47 -15.05
C ALA A 19 4.57 -9.61 -16.46
N MET A 20 5.46 -8.71 -16.85
CA MET A 20 6.11 -8.70 -18.16
C MET A 20 7.41 -9.50 -18.21
N GLY A 21 7.94 -9.99 -17.07
CA GLY A 21 9.24 -10.67 -17.01
C GLY A 21 9.38 -11.89 -17.93
N GLY A 22 8.28 -12.57 -18.25
CA GLY A 22 8.21 -13.66 -19.22
C GLY A 22 7.21 -13.45 -20.37
N ALA A 23 6.62 -12.26 -20.47
CA ALA A 23 5.60 -11.99 -21.49
C ALA A 23 6.25 -11.78 -22.86
N GLN A 24 5.57 -12.21 -23.92
CA GLN A 24 5.98 -11.95 -25.30
C GLN A 24 4.90 -11.15 -26.03
N THR A 25 5.35 -10.22 -26.87
CA THR A 25 4.43 -9.44 -27.71
C THR A 25 3.82 -10.35 -28.78
N HIS A 26 2.48 -10.36 -28.86
CA HIS A 26 1.76 -11.18 -29.83
C HIS A 26 2.20 -10.83 -31.27
N PRO A 27 2.39 -11.82 -32.18
CA PRO A 27 2.90 -11.57 -33.53
C PRO A 27 2.11 -10.53 -34.33
N THR A 28 0.78 -10.48 -34.18
CA THR A 28 -0.06 -9.45 -34.82
C THR A 28 0.29 -8.03 -34.37
N VAL A 29 0.60 -7.84 -33.08
CA VAL A 29 1.00 -6.54 -32.53
C VAL A 29 2.39 -6.18 -33.02
N THR A 30 3.32 -7.14 -33.02
CA THR A 30 4.67 -6.96 -33.57
C THR A 30 4.61 -6.53 -35.05
N ALA A 31 3.82 -7.23 -35.86
CA ALA A 31 3.64 -6.91 -37.27
C ALA A 31 2.99 -5.52 -37.47
N PHE A 32 2.02 -5.16 -36.63
CA PHE A 32 1.39 -3.83 -36.66
C PHE A 32 2.41 -2.72 -36.36
N LEU A 33 3.27 -2.89 -35.35
CA LEU A 33 4.29 -1.90 -34.97
C LEU A 33 5.40 -1.73 -36.00
N GLN A 34 5.50 -2.64 -36.98
CA GLN A 34 6.47 -2.59 -38.08
C GLN A 34 5.87 -2.02 -39.38
N LEU A 35 4.57 -1.69 -39.40
CA LEU A 35 3.96 -1.13 -40.61
C LEU A 35 4.47 0.28 -40.87
N ASP A 36 4.87 0.54 -42.12
CA ASP A 36 5.16 1.89 -42.58
C ASP A 36 3.86 2.67 -42.90
N THR A 37 4.02 3.97 -43.22
CA THR A 37 2.89 4.86 -43.50
C THR A 37 2.07 4.40 -44.71
N GLU A 38 2.71 3.91 -45.77
CA GLU A 38 2.04 3.47 -46.99
C GLU A 38 1.21 2.20 -46.73
N GLN A 39 1.80 1.23 -46.01
CA GLN A 39 1.14 0.00 -45.61
C GLN A 39 -0.08 0.25 -44.71
N ILE A 40 0.01 1.22 -43.80
CA ILE A 40 -1.14 1.64 -42.96
C ILE A 40 -2.26 2.20 -43.85
N ILE A 41 -1.93 3.08 -44.80
CA ILE A 41 -2.91 3.72 -45.68
C ILE A 41 -3.63 2.69 -46.55
N ILE A 42 -2.89 1.79 -47.20
CA ILE A 42 -3.45 0.74 -48.04
C ILE A 42 -4.43 -0.13 -47.24
N ARG A 43 -4.04 -0.56 -46.03
CA ARG A 43 -4.89 -1.38 -45.16
C ARG A 43 -6.13 -0.63 -44.71
N TYR A 44 -5.99 0.63 -44.29
CA TYR A 44 -7.12 1.42 -43.79
C TYR A 44 -8.13 1.73 -44.89
N CYS A 45 -7.68 2.15 -46.07
CA CYS A 45 -8.56 2.50 -47.19
C CYS A 45 -9.25 1.27 -47.81
N LYS A 46 -8.68 0.06 -47.65
CA LYS A 46 -9.34 -1.20 -48.05
C LYS A 46 -10.63 -1.45 -47.27
N GLU A 47 -10.61 -1.18 -45.97
CA GLU A 47 -11.77 -1.35 -45.07
C GLU A 47 -12.68 -0.11 -45.04
N HIS A 48 -12.13 1.08 -45.35
CA HIS A 48 -12.82 2.36 -45.34
C HIS A 48 -12.80 3.01 -46.73
N LYS A 49 -13.62 2.48 -47.64
CA LYS A 49 -13.67 2.91 -49.05
C LYS A 49 -14.09 4.38 -49.24
N GLU A 50 -14.72 4.97 -48.24
CA GLU A 50 -15.12 6.38 -48.21
C GLU A 50 -13.96 7.34 -47.96
N VAL A 51 -12.81 6.85 -47.50
CA VAL A 51 -11.66 7.66 -47.08
C VAL A 51 -10.77 7.97 -48.29
N GLN A 52 -10.41 9.24 -48.44
CA GLN A 52 -9.44 9.68 -49.44
C GLN A 52 -8.00 9.36 -48.98
N PRO A 53 -7.24 8.53 -49.72
CA PRO A 53 -5.88 8.15 -49.34
C PRO A 53 -4.94 9.35 -49.15
N GLU A 54 -5.07 10.39 -49.96
CA GLU A 54 -4.24 11.60 -49.92
C GLU A 54 -4.47 12.40 -48.63
N ALA A 55 -5.72 12.44 -48.16
CA ALA A 55 -6.06 13.10 -46.90
C ALA A 55 -5.47 12.32 -45.71
N LEU A 56 -5.52 10.98 -45.75
CA LEU A 56 -4.92 10.14 -44.70
C LEU A 56 -3.38 10.23 -44.72
N TRP A 57 -2.76 10.26 -45.90
CA TRP A 57 -1.33 10.50 -46.06
C TRP A 57 -0.90 11.81 -45.41
N LYS A 58 -1.62 12.90 -45.69
CA LYS A 58 -1.35 14.22 -45.11
C LYS A 58 -1.45 14.21 -43.58
N LEU A 59 -2.38 13.44 -43.01
CA LEU A 59 -2.48 13.28 -41.55
C LEU A 59 -1.33 12.47 -40.96
N LEU A 60 -0.98 11.33 -41.54
CA LEU A 60 0.07 10.45 -41.01
C LEU A 60 1.47 11.05 -41.15
N THR A 61 1.66 11.96 -42.11
CA THR A 61 2.92 12.68 -42.30
C THR A 61 2.97 14.05 -41.59
N TYR A 62 1.90 14.43 -40.89
CA TYR A 62 1.86 15.67 -40.14
C TYR A 62 2.84 15.64 -38.96
N GLN A 63 3.70 16.67 -38.87
CA GLN A 63 4.66 16.80 -37.78
C GLN A 63 4.16 17.81 -36.73
N PRO A 64 3.65 17.35 -35.58
CA PRO A 64 3.16 18.26 -34.55
C PRO A 64 4.30 19.10 -33.96
N LYS A 65 4.04 20.40 -33.77
CA LYS A 65 4.98 21.31 -33.12
C LYS A 65 4.97 21.13 -31.61
N HIS A 66 3.81 21.13 -30.95
CA HIS A 66 3.75 21.17 -29.48
C HIS A 66 3.42 19.83 -28.84
N PHE A 67 2.47 19.09 -29.42
CA PHE A 67 1.96 17.85 -28.85
C PHE A 67 2.56 16.64 -29.58
N ARG A 68 3.80 16.30 -29.23
CA ARG A 68 4.62 15.31 -29.97
C ARG A 68 4.52 13.88 -29.45
N TRP A 69 3.98 13.71 -28.25
CA TRP A 69 3.75 12.39 -27.66
C TRP A 69 2.36 12.36 -27.05
N ALA A 70 1.53 11.39 -27.44
CA ALA A 70 0.17 11.26 -26.96
C ALA A 70 -0.18 9.78 -26.78
N GLY A 71 -1.13 9.50 -25.90
CA GLY A 71 -1.80 8.20 -25.83
C GLY A 71 -3.31 8.40 -25.87
N ALA A 72 -4.04 7.42 -26.40
CA ALA A 72 -5.49 7.51 -26.54
C ALA A 72 -6.15 6.33 -25.84
N ASP A 73 -7.22 6.62 -25.10
CA ASP A 73 -8.10 5.60 -24.55
C ASP A 73 -9.19 5.31 -25.57
N LEU A 74 -9.25 4.06 -26.01
CA LEU A 74 -10.12 3.62 -27.09
C LEU A 74 -11.08 2.53 -26.62
N PHE A 75 -12.33 2.59 -27.11
CA PHE A 75 -13.27 1.48 -27.00
C PHE A 75 -13.49 0.78 -28.34
N PRO A 76 -13.43 -0.57 -28.38
CA PRO A 76 -14.00 -1.32 -29.47
C PRO A 76 -15.54 -1.29 -29.33
N GLY A 77 -16.20 -0.67 -30.30
CA GLY A 77 -17.65 -0.58 -30.39
C GLY A 77 -18.20 -1.32 -31.60
N VAL A 78 -19.50 -1.58 -31.58
CA VAL A 78 -20.26 -2.09 -32.74
C VAL A 78 -21.44 -1.15 -32.96
N THR A 79 -21.58 -0.65 -34.19
CA THR A 79 -22.72 0.19 -34.58
C THR A 79 -24.01 -0.64 -34.63
N ALA A 80 -25.17 0.02 -34.64
CA ALA A 80 -26.47 -0.66 -34.81
C ALA A 80 -26.55 -1.51 -36.08
N ALA A 81 -25.77 -1.18 -37.11
CA ALA A 81 -25.65 -1.93 -38.36
C ALA A 81 -24.62 -3.09 -38.30
N GLY A 82 -24.11 -3.43 -37.12
CA GLY A 82 -23.14 -4.53 -36.93
C GLY A 82 -21.69 -4.20 -37.30
N ARG A 83 -21.37 -2.96 -37.70
CA ARG A 83 -20.00 -2.56 -38.06
C ARG A 83 -19.15 -2.33 -36.82
N ARG A 84 -17.98 -2.97 -36.75
CA ARG A 84 -16.98 -2.74 -35.69
C ARG A 84 -16.28 -1.41 -35.91
N GLU A 85 -16.15 -0.62 -34.85
CA GLU A 85 -15.49 0.68 -34.90
C GLU A 85 -14.65 0.89 -33.64
N MET A 86 -13.51 1.58 -33.76
CA MET A 86 -12.79 2.09 -32.60
C MET A 86 -13.30 3.50 -32.29
N VAL A 87 -13.65 3.74 -31.02
CA VAL A 87 -14.20 5.01 -30.52
C VAL A 87 -13.21 5.64 -29.56
N VAL A 88 -12.87 6.91 -29.79
CA VAL A 88 -11.96 7.68 -28.95
C VAL A 88 -12.72 8.19 -27.72
N LEU A 89 -12.19 7.89 -26.52
CA LEU A 89 -12.72 8.40 -25.27
C LEU A 89 -12.00 9.66 -24.82
N GLU A 90 -10.67 9.61 -24.81
CA GLU A 90 -9.81 10.75 -24.51
C GLU A 90 -8.39 10.53 -25.05
N VAL A 91 -7.65 11.64 -25.15
CA VAL A 91 -6.23 11.66 -25.51
C VAL A 91 -5.47 12.33 -24.37
N ASN A 92 -4.36 11.71 -23.96
CA ASN A 92 -3.58 12.10 -22.80
C ASN A 92 -2.19 12.62 -23.20
N SER A 93 -1.76 13.72 -22.57
CA SER A 93 -0.46 14.35 -22.85
C SER A 93 0.74 13.79 -22.09
N CYS A 94 0.51 12.89 -21.13
CA CYS A 94 1.53 12.09 -20.46
C CYS A 94 0.92 10.69 -20.24
N PRO A 95 0.80 9.86 -21.29
CA PRO A 95 0.20 8.53 -21.17
C PRO A 95 1.08 7.59 -20.32
N SER A 96 0.45 6.60 -19.69
CA SER A 96 1.11 5.47 -19.01
C SER A 96 0.89 4.21 -19.85
N GLY A 97 1.84 3.29 -19.84
CA GLY A 97 1.61 1.98 -20.44
C GLY A 97 2.86 1.24 -20.89
N GLN A 98 4.00 1.92 -21.06
CA GLN A 98 5.22 1.28 -21.55
C GLN A 98 5.78 0.24 -20.59
N LYS A 99 5.52 0.39 -19.28
CA LYS A 99 5.84 -0.64 -18.28
C LYS A 99 5.08 -1.96 -18.49
N TYR A 100 3.99 -1.96 -19.25
CA TYR A 100 3.18 -3.14 -19.57
C TYR A 100 3.38 -3.65 -21.00
N MET A 101 4.32 -3.08 -21.76
CA MET A 101 4.63 -3.56 -23.10
C MET A 101 5.71 -4.65 -23.01
N PRO A 102 5.45 -5.90 -23.43
CA PRO A 102 6.47 -6.94 -23.40
C PRO A 102 7.68 -6.55 -24.25
N HIS A 103 8.88 -6.84 -23.75
CA HIS A 103 10.12 -6.53 -24.47
C HIS A 103 10.64 -7.77 -25.22
N GLY A 104 11.17 -7.56 -26.42
CA GLY A 104 11.93 -8.59 -27.15
C GLY A 104 13.36 -8.70 -26.61
N THR A 105 14.15 -9.63 -27.17
CA THR A 105 15.58 -9.75 -26.88
C THR A 105 16.36 -8.57 -27.47
N GLY A 106 16.54 -7.48 -26.71
CA GLY A 106 17.35 -6.32 -27.10
C GLY A 106 16.93 -4.99 -26.44
N MET A 107 17.70 -3.91 -26.68
CA MET A 107 17.43 -2.54 -26.18
C MET A 107 16.30 -1.80 -26.93
N ASP A 108 15.56 -2.47 -27.82
CA ASP A 108 14.53 -1.85 -28.68
C ASP A 108 13.19 -1.66 -27.94
N SER A 109 13.22 -1.02 -26.78
CA SER A 109 12.02 -0.76 -25.96
C SER A 109 11.31 0.53 -26.40
N GLY A 110 10.00 0.60 -26.15
CA GLY A 110 9.20 1.80 -26.40
C GLY A 110 9.71 3.06 -25.65
N TYR A 111 10.46 2.87 -24.56
CA TYR A 111 11.20 3.92 -23.87
C TYR A 111 12.32 4.51 -24.75
N HIS A 112 13.17 3.66 -25.35
CA HIS A 112 14.28 4.10 -26.20
C HIS A 112 13.79 4.78 -27.47
N LYS A 113 12.72 4.25 -28.10
CA LYS A 113 12.12 4.89 -29.28
C LYS A 113 11.61 6.29 -28.96
N LEU A 114 10.83 6.46 -27.89
CA LEU A 114 10.31 7.77 -27.53
C LEU A 114 11.44 8.76 -27.16
N MET A 115 12.39 8.32 -26.34
CA MET A 115 13.49 9.19 -25.89
C MET A 115 14.43 9.55 -27.04
N GLY A 116 14.78 8.57 -27.88
CA GLY A 116 15.79 8.71 -28.94
C GLY A 116 15.26 9.36 -30.21
N GLU A 117 14.04 9.04 -30.62
CA GLU A 117 13.47 9.53 -31.88
C GLU A 117 12.67 10.83 -31.67
N THR A 118 11.99 10.99 -30.54
CA THR A 118 11.07 12.13 -30.33
C THR A 118 11.58 13.16 -29.33
N PHE A 119 11.99 12.74 -28.12
CA PHE A 119 12.46 13.68 -27.09
C PHE A 119 13.77 14.34 -27.51
N ARG A 120 14.76 13.54 -27.92
CA ARG A 120 16.08 14.04 -28.38
C ARG A 120 15.95 15.01 -29.55
N ASP A 121 15.14 14.70 -30.56
CA ASP A 121 14.86 15.63 -31.68
C ASP A 121 14.26 16.97 -31.19
N THR A 122 13.33 16.90 -30.23
CA THR A 122 12.71 18.09 -29.64
C THR A 122 13.72 18.93 -28.87
N VAL A 123 14.63 18.32 -28.11
CA VAL A 123 15.71 19.03 -27.43
C VAL A 123 16.66 19.66 -28.45
N SER A 124 17.15 18.90 -29.43
CA SER A 124 18.09 19.40 -30.45
C SER A 124 17.53 20.58 -31.25
N SER A 125 16.23 20.58 -31.53
CA SER A 125 15.58 21.64 -32.31
C SER A 125 15.17 22.88 -31.51
N ARG A 126 15.07 22.78 -30.18
CA ARG A 126 14.51 23.86 -29.32
C ARG A 126 15.39 24.34 -28.19
N CYS A 127 16.46 23.63 -27.88
CA CYS A 127 17.32 23.96 -26.76
C CYS A 127 17.90 25.36 -26.93
N ASP A 128 17.69 26.21 -25.92
CA ASP A 128 18.30 27.53 -25.85
C ASP A 128 19.84 27.39 -25.88
N PRO A 129 20.57 28.12 -26.74
CA PRO A 129 22.03 28.05 -26.81
C PRO A 129 22.73 28.22 -25.47
N SER A 130 22.20 29.05 -24.58
CA SER A 130 22.76 29.31 -23.24
C SER A 130 22.65 28.11 -22.28
N LEU A 131 21.76 27.17 -22.57
CA LEU A 131 21.52 25.99 -21.72
C LEU A 131 22.14 24.71 -22.27
N ARG A 132 22.80 24.71 -23.44
CA ARG A 132 23.25 23.47 -24.13
C ARG A 132 24.06 22.49 -23.27
N ASN A 133 24.86 23.01 -22.34
CA ASN A 133 25.72 22.20 -21.46
C ASN A 133 25.09 21.89 -20.10
N ARG A 134 23.82 22.26 -19.87
CA ARG A 134 23.10 21.99 -18.62
C ARG A 134 22.45 20.62 -18.65
N PRO A 135 22.30 19.91 -17.53
CA PRO A 135 21.78 18.54 -17.49
C PRO A 135 20.33 18.39 -17.98
N LEU A 136 19.91 17.15 -18.20
CA LEU A 136 18.52 16.75 -18.48
C LEU A 136 17.79 16.36 -17.20
N ALA A 137 16.46 16.46 -17.24
CA ALA A 137 15.61 15.97 -16.16
C ALA A 137 14.41 15.14 -16.64
N VAL A 138 13.96 14.22 -15.80
CA VAL A 138 12.64 13.61 -15.80
C VAL A 138 11.89 14.12 -14.57
N VAL A 139 10.79 14.84 -14.76
CA VAL A 139 10.00 15.40 -13.65
C VAL A 139 8.67 14.67 -13.55
N LEU A 140 8.31 14.16 -12.37
CA LEU A 140 7.13 13.32 -12.17
C LEU A 140 6.33 13.67 -10.92
N ASP A 141 5.06 13.29 -10.92
CA ASP A 141 4.19 13.38 -9.73
C ASP A 141 3.45 12.09 -9.39
N LYS A 142 3.80 10.98 -10.07
CA LYS A 142 3.35 9.60 -9.81
C LYS A 142 4.12 8.63 -10.72
N ASN A 143 3.88 7.33 -10.56
CA ASN A 143 4.38 6.28 -11.45
C ASN A 143 5.92 6.24 -11.55
N ASN A 144 6.60 6.13 -10.40
CA ASN A 144 8.07 6.11 -10.33
C ASN A 144 8.67 5.02 -11.26
N LEU A 145 8.09 3.81 -11.26
CA LEU A 145 8.51 2.69 -12.13
C LEU A 145 8.54 3.02 -13.63
N GLU A 146 7.56 3.77 -14.14
CA GLU A 146 7.53 4.12 -15.57
C GLU A 146 8.50 5.25 -15.89
N ASN A 147 8.64 6.20 -14.97
CA ASN A 147 9.53 7.35 -15.13
C ASN A 147 11.00 6.98 -14.99
N SER A 148 11.32 6.01 -14.14
CA SER A 148 12.68 5.45 -14.05
C SER A 148 13.08 4.78 -15.37
N GLY A 149 12.15 4.12 -16.06
CA GLY A 149 12.37 3.59 -17.42
C GLY A 149 12.70 4.67 -18.45
N TYR A 150 11.98 5.80 -18.45
CA TYR A 150 12.31 6.94 -19.31
C TYR A 150 13.65 7.58 -18.96
N ALA A 151 13.95 7.75 -17.67
CA ALA A 151 15.21 8.31 -17.20
C ALA A 151 16.41 7.43 -17.59
N ALA A 152 16.29 6.12 -17.40
CA ALA A 152 17.31 5.15 -17.78
C ALA A 152 17.55 5.14 -19.29
N ALA A 153 16.49 5.09 -20.10
CA ALA A 153 16.62 5.16 -21.56
C ALA A 153 17.25 6.48 -22.01
N LEU A 154 16.88 7.60 -21.37
CA LEU A 154 17.43 8.91 -21.70
C LEU A 154 18.92 8.99 -21.34
N ALA A 155 19.32 8.53 -20.16
CA ALA A 155 20.73 8.49 -19.72
C ALA A 155 21.57 7.58 -20.63
N ASP A 156 21.03 6.43 -21.04
CA ASP A 156 21.70 5.53 -21.97
C ASP A 156 21.87 6.16 -23.36
N ILE A 157 20.82 6.77 -23.92
CA ILE A 157 20.86 7.38 -25.26
C ILE A 157 21.82 8.57 -25.32
N THR A 158 21.82 9.39 -24.27
CA THR A 158 22.57 10.65 -24.24
C THR A 158 23.96 10.50 -23.65
N LYS A 159 24.24 9.38 -22.96
CA LYS A 159 25.49 9.09 -22.26
C LYS A 159 25.87 10.18 -21.23
N GLU A 160 24.86 10.81 -20.63
CA GLU A 160 25.00 11.81 -19.57
C GLU A 160 24.05 11.49 -18.39
N PRO A 161 24.34 12.01 -17.19
CA PRO A 161 23.45 11.84 -16.05
C PRO A 161 22.11 12.57 -16.23
N VAL A 162 21.03 11.94 -15.78
CA VAL A 162 19.67 12.49 -15.83
C VAL A 162 19.11 12.66 -14.42
N TYR A 163 18.63 13.86 -14.10
CA TYR A 163 17.95 14.12 -12.82
C TYR A 163 16.52 13.58 -12.86
N VAL A 164 16.14 12.77 -11.89
CA VAL A 164 14.76 12.31 -11.71
C VAL A 164 14.18 13.05 -10.51
N VAL A 165 13.15 13.86 -10.75
CA VAL A 165 12.65 14.86 -9.81
C VAL A 165 11.18 14.65 -9.50
N GLU A 166 10.87 14.41 -8.23
CA GLU A 166 9.50 14.34 -7.75
C GLU A 166 8.94 15.75 -7.49
N SER A 167 7.76 16.04 -8.04
CA SER A 167 7.04 17.30 -7.87
C SER A 167 5.56 17.00 -7.65
N TYR A 168 5.22 16.53 -6.45
CA TYR A 168 3.83 16.17 -6.10
C TYR A 168 2.96 17.41 -5.90
N LEU A 169 1.63 17.25 -6.01
CA LEU A 169 0.70 18.37 -5.84
C LEU A 169 0.61 18.87 -4.39
N SER A 170 0.80 17.98 -3.41
CA SER A 170 0.81 18.28 -1.97
C SER A 170 2.08 19.02 -1.52
N GLN A 171 3.10 19.08 -2.36
CA GLN A 171 4.35 19.73 -2.06
C GLN A 171 4.27 21.24 -2.32
N PRO A 172 4.96 22.08 -1.52
CA PRO A 172 5.14 23.49 -1.85
C PRO A 172 5.66 23.64 -3.28
N ARG A 173 5.14 24.66 -3.98
CA ARG A 173 5.41 24.89 -5.41
C ARG A 173 6.90 24.85 -5.78
N GLU A 174 7.76 25.33 -4.89
CA GLU A 174 9.21 25.43 -5.09
C GLU A 174 10.02 24.44 -4.26
N GLN A 175 9.43 23.31 -3.84
CA GLN A 175 10.15 22.34 -3.02
C GLN A 175 11.32 21.68 -3.77
N ASN A 176 11.04 21.09 -4.94
CA ASN A 176 12.01 20.30 -5.70
C ASN A 176 12.29 20.85 -7.11
N ILE A 177 11.42 21.74 -7.63
CA ILE A 177 11.62 22.47 -8.87
C ILE A 177 11.32 23.94 -8.65
N ARG A 178 12.08 24.84 -9.26
CA ARG A 178 11.77 26.27 -9.29
C ARG A 178 12.03 26.85 -10.68
N TRP A 179 11.50 28.04 -10.92
CA TRP A 179 11.59 28.69 -12.23
C TRP A 179 12.11 30.11 -12.09
N THR A 180 13.20 30.41 -12.78
CA THR A 180 13.83 31.73 -12.82
C THR A 180 13.99 32.16 -14.28
N ASP A 181 13.33 33.24 -14.71
CA ASP A 181 13.37 33.76 -16.09
C ASP A 181 13.13 32.71 -17.19
N GLY A 182 12.18 31.79 -16.94
CA GLY A 182 11.83 30.71 -17.87
C GLY A 182 12.84 29.55 -17.90
N VAL A 183 13.84 29.53 -17.03
CA VAL A 183 14.77 28.42 -16.81
C VAL A 183 14.29 27.60 -15.63
N MET A 184 14.22 26.28 -15.79
CA MET A 184 13.91 25.36 -14.70
C MET A 184 15.19 25.01 -13.94
N GLU A 185 15.10 25.05 -12.62
CA GLU A 185 16.10 24.51 -11.70
C GLU A 185 15.51 23.35 -10.91
N VAL A 186 16.31 22.32 -10.67
CA VAL A 186 15.93 21.12 -9.90
C VAL A 186 16.81 20.99 -8.67
N ARG A 187 16.23 20.57 -7.55
CA ARG A 187 16.95 20.40 -6.27
C ARG A 187 17.35 18.94 -6.07
N ASP A 188 18.64 18.68 -5.91
CA ASP A 188 19.16 17.33 -5.62
C ASP A 188 19.01 16.93 -4.14
N VAL A 189 19.54 15.76 -3.78
CA VAL A 189 19.54 15.23 -2.40
C VAL A 189 20.46 15.97 -1.44
N GLU A 190 21.40 16.78 -1.96
CA GLU A 190 22.33 17.61 -1.17
C GLU A 190 21.85 19.05 -1.04
N ASP A 191 20.58 19.32 -1.39
CA ASP A 191 19.97 20.66 -1.40
C ASP A 191 20.58 21.66 -2.39
N GLN A 192 21.30 21.17 -3.41
CA GLN A 192 21.87 21.99 -4.47
C GLN A 192 20.90 22.16 -5.64
N TRP A 193 20.86 23.36 -6.21
CA TRP A 193 20.00 23.71 -7.34
C TRP A 193 20.76 23.62 -8.67
N HIS A 194 20.20 22.84 -9.59
CA HIS A 194 20.77 22.60 -10.92
C HIS A 194 19.85 23.14 -12.00
N THR A 195 20.31 24.10 -12.78
CA THR A 195 19.62 24.53 -14.01
C THR A 195 19.61 23.37 -15.01
N VAL A 196 18.49 23.10 -15.66
CA VAL A 196 18.38 22.01 -16.66
C VAL A 196 18.00 22.54 -18.05
N ARG A 197 18.53 21.92 -19.10
CA ARG A 197 18.31 22.35 -20.49
C ARG A 197 16.99 21.85 -21.06
N ALA A 198 16.58 20.67 -20.64
CA ALA A 198 15.31 20.09 -21.04
C ALA A 198 14.78 19.11 -19.98
N ALA A 199 13.46 18.99 -19.94
CA ALA A 199 12.75 18.13 -19.02
C ALA A 199 11.74 17.25 -19.77
N PHE A 200 11.87 15.94 -19.61
CA PHE A 200 10.78 15.03 -19.89
C PHE A 200 9.78 15.09 -18.75
N ARG A 201 8.56 15.49 -19.06
CA ARG A 201 7.56 15.84 -18.06
C ARG A 201 6.49 14.75 -17.95
N TYR A 202 6.42 14.16 -16.77
CA TYR A 202 5.37 13.26 -16.30
C TYR A 202 4.62 13.84 -15.09
N VAL A 203 4.39 15.15 -15.15
CA VAL A 203 3.64 15.92 -14.16
C VAL A 203 2.18 15.94 -14.60
N THR A 204 1.33 15.17 -13.92
CA THR A 204 -0.01 14.81 -14.38
C THR A 204 -1.17 15.52 -13.67
N GLN A 205 -1.05 15.78 -12.38
CA GLN A 205 -2.12 16.32 -11.54
C GLN A 205 -2.00 17.84 -11.45
N LYS A 206 -2.84 18.62 -12.13
CA LYS A 206 -2.77 20.11 -12.14
C LYS A 206 -1.36 20.69 -12.42
N PRO A 207 -0.70 20.27 -13.51
CA PRO A 207 0.69 20.64 -13.80
C PRO A 207 0.96 22.15 -13.96
N TRP A 208 -0.05 22.94 -14.35
CA TRP A 208 0.03 24.41 -14.46
C TRP A 208 0.28 25.12 -13.12
N THR A 209 0.16 24.40 -11.99
CA THR A 209 0.48 24.94 -10.66
C THR A 209 1.98 24.96 -10.37
N ARG A 210 2.78 24.12 -11.06
CA ARG A 210 4.24 24.04 -10.86
C ARG A 210 5.06 24.41 -12.09
N ILE A 211 4.52 24.22 -13.29
CA ILE A 211 5.23 24.49 -14.55
C ILE A 211 4.53 25.64 -15.29
N PRO A 212 5.28 26.65 -15.77
CA PRO A 212 4.72 27.78 -16.52
C PRO A 212 3.94 27.35 -17.77
N VAL A 213 2.87 28.08 -18.06
CA VAL A 213 2.09 27.91 -19.31
C VAL A 213 2.77 28.59 -20.49
N GLY A 214 3.50 29.69 -20.22
CA GLY A 214 4.18 30.50 -21.22
C GLY A 214 5.43 29.86 -21.80
N ALA A 215 6.09 30.59 -22.71
CA ALA A 215 7.37 30.19 -23.27
C ALA A 215 8.42 30.05 -22.17
N THR A 216 9.21 28.98 -22.25
CA THR A 216 10.30 28.65 -21.32
C THR A 216 11.59 28.47 -22.12
N LYS A 217 12.73 28.81 -21.52
CA LYS A 217 14.06 28.57 -22.08
C LYS A 217 14.46 27.11 -21.92
N THR A 218 14.15 26.52 -20.76
CA THR A 218 14.23 25.06 -20.58
C THR A 218 13.17 24.39 -21.44
N VAL A 219 13.57 23.43 -22.27
CA VAL A 219 12.62 22.70 -23.12
C VAL A 219 11.77 21.74 -22.28
N VAL A 220 10.47 22.00 -22.15
CA VAL A 220 9.53 21.08 -21.52
C VAL A 220 8.85 20.23 -22.59
N PHE A 221 9.08 18.92 -22.56
CA PHE A 221 8.44 17.99 -23.50
C PHE A 221 6.94 17.89 -23.22
N ASN A 222 6.12 18.12 -24.26
CA ASN A 222 4.68 18.42 -24.13
C ASN A 222 4.41 19.58 -23.15
N PRO A 223 4.53 20.85 -23.59
CA PRO A 223 4.33 22.02 -22.74
C PRO A 223 2.91 22.04 -22.13
N ILE A 224 2.72 22.83 -21.07
CA ILE A 224 1.44 22.88 -20.34
C ILE A 224 0.28 23.30 -21.24
N ALA A 225 0.54 24.12 -22.26
CA ALA A 225 -0.42 24.46 -23.30
C ALA A 225 -1.11 23.22 -23.90
N CYS A 226 -0.38 22.12 -24.15
CA CYS A 226 -0.95 20.87 -24.67
C CYS A 226 -1.95 20.22 -23.70
N CYS A 227 -1.70 20.31 -22.39
CA CYS A 227 -2.66 19.82 -21.40
C CYS A 227 -3.95 20.64 -21.42
N LEU A 228 -3.80 21.96 -21.50
CA LEU A 228 -4.93 22.89 -21.51
C LEU A 228 -5.73 22.78 -22.81
N SER A 229 -5.08 22.56 -23.96
CA SER A 229 -5.71 22.47 -25.28
C SER A 229 -6.36 21.11 -25.61
N GLY A 230 -6.60 20.25 -24.62
CA GLY A 230 -7.30 18.98 -24.81
C GLY A 230 -6.52 17.73 -24.36
N GLY A 231 -5.21 17.81 -24.16
CA GLY A 231 -4.42 16.66 -23.68
C GLY A 231 -4.68 16.28 -22.22
N ARG A 232 -5.38 17.14 -21.46
CA ARG A 232 -5.94 16.86 -20.12
C ARG A 232 -7.29 17.53 -19.88
N ASN A 233 -7.59 18.60 -20.61
CA ASN A 233 -8.90 19.25 -20.56
C ASN A 233 -9.91 18.49 -21.44
N LYS A 234 -10.73 17.63 -20.82
CA LYS A 234 -11.70 16.79 -21.53
C LYS A 234 -12.73 17.59 -22.35
N LEU A 235 -13.08 18.81 -21.94
CA LEU A 235 -14.01 19.67 -22.67
C LEU A 235 -13.36 20.22 -23.95
N LEU A 236 -12.15 20.77 -23.84
CA LEU A 236 -11.43 21.28 -25.01
C LEU A 236 -11.02 20.16 -25.97
N ALA A 237 -10.79 18.94 -25.46
CA ALA A 237 -10.61 17.76 -26.31
C ALA A 237 -11.85 17.49 -27.16
N ALA A 238 -13.04 17.46 -26.55
CA ALA A 238 -14.30 17.23 -27.27
C ALA A 238 -14.55 18.30 -28.35
N MET A 239 -14.29 19.57 -28.04
CA MET A 239 -14.38 20.66 -29.02
C MET A 239 -13.39 20.47 -30.17
N ALA A 240 -12.12 20.14 -29.87
CA ALA A 240 -11.11 19.88 -30.88
C ALA A 240 -11.47 18.70 -31.81
N TYR A 241 -12.14 17.67 -31.27
CA TYR A 241 -12.61 16.54 -32.07
C TYR A 241 -13.72 16.95 -33.06
N GLU A 242 -14.67 17.77 -32.62
CA GLU A 242 -15.72 18.29 -33.51
C GLU A 242 -15.14 19.22 -34.58
N ASP A 243 -14.26 20.15 -34.21
CA ASP A 243 -13.60 21.07 -35.15
C ASP A 243 -12.79 20.29 -36.19
N PHE A 244 -12.04 19.26 -35.77
CA PHE A 244 -11.31 18.40 -36.69
C PHE A 244 -12.25 17.68 -37.66
N ASN A 245 -13.35 17.11 -37.16
CA ASN A 245 -14.34 16.43 -38.01
C ASN A 245 -14.99 17.36 -39.04
N GLN A 246 -15.24 18.63 -38.68
CA GLN A 246 -15.74 19.62 -39.61
C GLN A 246 -14.70 19.94 -40.70
N GLN A 247 -13.42 20.12 -40.31
CA GLN A 247 -12.33 20.39 -41.25
C GLN A 247 -12.06 19.23 -42.22
N GLN A 248 -12.31 17.99 -41.80
CA GLN A 248 -12.20 16.80 -42.66
C GLN A 248 -13.47 16.52 -43.48
N GLY A 249 -14.44 17.45 -43.50
CA GLY A 249 -15.65 17.32 -44.31
C GLY A 249 -15.34 16.96 -45.77
N GLY A 250 -15.93 15.85 -46.24
CA GLY A 250 -15.75 15.36 -47.61
C GLY A 250 -14.56 14.43 -47.86
N THR A 251 -13.64 14.24 -46.89
CA THR A 251 -12.48 13.32 -47.06
C THR A 251 -12.76 11.89 -46.58
N GLY A 252 -13.90 11.66 -45.91
CA GLY A 252 -14.25 10.40 -45.25
C GLY A 252 -13.56 10.17 -43.90
N LEU A 253 -12.58 11.00 -43.53
CA LEU A 253 -11.89 10.91 -42.25
C LEU A 253 -12.73 11.54 -41.13
N ARG A 254 -12.83 10.83 -40.01
CA ARG A 254 -13.52 11.33 -38.82
C ARG A 254 -12.98 10.69 -37.55
N ILE A 255 -12.85 11.48 -36.50
CA ILE A 255 -12.71 11.03 -35.13
C ILE A 255 -14.08 10.53 -34.67
N ARG A 256 -14.15 9.24 -34.33
CA ARG A 256 -15.35 8.60 -33.83
C ARG A 256 -15.41 8.81 -32.32
N ILE A 257 -16.38 9.59 -31.86
CA ILE A 257 -16.62 9.87 -30.44
C ILE A 257 -18.06 9.52 -30.07
N PRO A 258 -18.35 9.17 -28.79
CA PRO A 258 -19.72 9.03 -28.34
C PRO A 258 -20.46 10.37 -28.46
N ARG A 259 -21.80 10.32 -28.59
CA ARG A 259 -22.64 11.52 -28.51
C ARG A 259 -22.34 12.24 -27.19
N THR A 260 -21.88 13.49 -27.30
CA THR A 260 -21.38 14.25 -26.17
C THR A 260 -22.14 15.57 -26.05
N PHE A 261 -22.69 15.84 -24.88
CA PHE A 261 -23.17 17.18 -24.53
C PHE A 261 -22.04 17.92 -23.83
N MET A 262 -21.65 19.07 -24.37
CA MET A 262 -20.57 19.90 -23.84
C MET A 262 -21.13 21.04 -22.99
N ARG A 263 -20.29 21.59 -22.09
CA ARG A 263 -20.63 22.74 -21.24
C ARG A 263 -21.89 22.55 -20.38
N VAL A 264 -22.13 21.32 -19.95
CA VAL A 264 -23.26 20.95 -19.08
C VAL A 264 -22.96 21.41 -17.65
N THR A 265 -23.83 22.26 -17.09
CA THR A 265 -23.76 22.63 -15.67
C THR A 265 -24.31 21.50 -14.79
N LYS A 266 -23.94 21.47 -13.49
CA LYS A 266 -24.43 20.45 -12.55
C LYS A 266 -25.95 20.34 -12.54
N ALA A 267 -26.67 21.46 -12.56
CA ALA A 267 -28.13 21.52 -12.58
C ALA A 267 -28.76 20.93 -13.86
N GLN A 268 -28.03 20.93 -14.98
CA GLN A 268 -28.50 20.39 -16.26
C GLN A 268 -28.24 18.89 -16.41
N ILE A 269 -27.42 18.28 -15.54
CA ILE A 269 -27.04 16.86 -15.64
C ILE A 269 -28.27 15.95 -15.72
N PRO A 270 -29.30 16.06 -14.84
CA PRO A 270 -30.47 15.16 -14.91
C PRO A 270 -31.18 15.23 -16.28
N THR A 271 -31.40 16.43 -16.81
CA THR A 271 -32.04 16.64 -18.11
C THR A 271 -31.21 16.06 -19.27
N VAL A 272 -29.89 16.24 -19.23
CA VAL A 272 -28.98 15.71 -20.26
C VAL A 272 -28.89 14.19 -20.19
N VAL A 273 -28.85 13.60 -19.00
CA VAL A 273 -28.87 12.15 -18.80
C VAL A 273 -30.16 11.56 -19.34
N GLN A 274 -31.30 12.22 -19.10
CA GLN A 274 -32.58 11.81 -19.68
C GLN A 274 -32.56 11.88 -21.22
N ALA A 275 -31.97 12.93 -21.81
CA ALA A 275 -31.78 13.05 -23.26
C ALA A 275 -30.83 12.01 -23.88
N LEU A 276 -30.02 11.34 -23.04
CA LEU A 276 -29.17 10.19 -23.37
C LEU A 276 -29.81 8.85 -22.96
N HIS A 277 -31.15 8.81 -22.83
CA HIS A 277 -31.91 7.60 -22.48
C HIS A 277 -31.59 7.05 -21.08
N GLY A 278 -31.31 7.94 -20.12
CA GLY A 278 -31.10 7.61 -18.72
C GLY A 278 -29.71 7.06 -18.38
N LYS A 279 -28.79 6.98 -19.35
CA LYS A 279 -27.44 6.45 -19.14
C LYS A 279 -26.40 7.38 -19.76
N ALA A 280 -25.47 7.88 -18.95
CA ALA A 280 -24.42 8.76 -19.43
C ALA A 280 -23.11 8.58 -18.65
N VAL A 281 -22.00 8.96 -19.28
CA VAL A 281 -20.70 9.13 -18.61
C VAL A 281 -20.47 10.62 -18.40
N ILE A 282 -20.33 11.05 -17.15
CA ILE A 282 -20.07 12.44 -16.80
C ILE A 282 -18.54 12.64 -16.73
N LYS A 283 -18.02 13.53 -17.58
CA LYS A 283 -16.59 13.84 -17.65
C LYS A 283 -16.29 15.16 -16.96
N VAL A 284 -15.64 15.12 -15.79
CA VAL A 284 -15.17 16.32 -15.09
C VAL A 284 -13.87 16.81 -15.74
N PRO A 285 -13.74 18.10 -16.14
CA PRO A 285 -12.55 18.62 -16.82
C PRO A 285 -11.26 18.48 -16.01
N TYR A 286 -11.34 18.64 -14.67
CA TYR A 286 -10.23 18.50 -13.73
C TYR A 286 -10.72 17.85 -12.44
N SER A 287 -10.34 16.61 -12.15
CA SER A 287 -10.72 15.91 -10.91
C SER A 287 -9.59 15.99 -9.88
N ASN A 288 -9.89 16.49 -8.68
CA ASN A 288 -9.07 16.24 -7.48
C ASN A 288 -9.39 14.84 -6.93
N PHE A 289 -8.42 14.18 -6.30
CA PHE A 289 -8.72 13.07 -5.41
C PHE A 289 -9.47 13.64 -4.21
N MET A 290 -10.76 13.33 -4.12
CA MET A 290 -11.63 13.58 -2.98
C MET A 290 -12.02 12.21 -2.40
N ALA A 291 -12.62 12.18 -1.20
CA ALA A 291 -13.30 10.98 -0.74
C ALA A 291 -14.24 10.47 -1.84
N TYR A 292 -14.16 9.19 -2.14
CA TYR A 292 -14.92 8.58 -3.22
C TYR A 292 -15.80 7.47 -2.69
N VAL A 293 -16.90 7.23 -3.39
CA VAL A 293 -17.89 6.23 -3.01
C VAL A 293 -17.68 4.99 -3.85
N VAL A 294 -17.59 3.84 -3.17
CA VAL A 294 -17.62 2.53 -3.80
C VAL A 294 -19.05 2.02 -3.77
N TYR A 295 -19.56 1.62 -4.93
CA TYR A 295 -20.91 1.05 -5.06
C TYR A 295 -20.86 -0.48 -5.14
N PRO A 296 -21.90 -1.20 -4.68
CA PRO A 296 -21.96 -2.66 -4.76
C PRO A 296 -21.68 -3.20 -6.18
N SER A 297 -22.16 -2.51 -7.22
CA SER A 297 -21.93 -2.86 -8.63
C SER A 297 -20.46 -2.82 -9.08
N GLN A 298 -19.56 -2.27 -8.27
CA GLN A 298 -18.12 -2.15 -8.54
C GLN A 298 -17.31 -3.29 -7.90
N ALA A 299 -17.93 -4.18 -7.12
CA ALA A 299 -17.30 -5.38 -6.60
C ALA A 299 -16.85 -6.30 -7.74
N ARG A 300 -15.54 -6.35 -7.98
CA ARG A 300 -14.91 -7.29 -8.92
C ARG A 300 -13.99 -8.24 -8.15
N PRO A 301 -14.16 -9.56 -8.32
CA PRO A 301 -13.24 -10.53 -7.73
C PRO A 301 -11.79 -10.23 -8.16
N PHE A 302 -10.85 -10.37 -7.21
CA PHE A 302 -9.40 -10.47 -7.47
C PHE A 302 -8.65 -9.22 -7.96
N SER A 303 -9.28 -8.04 -8.04
CA SER A 303 -8.62 -6.79 -8.48
C SER A 303 -7.59 -6.19 -7.49
N PHE A 304 -7.43 -6.81 -6.32
CA PHE A 304 -6.67 -6.31 -5.16
C PHE A 304 -5.62 -7.32 -4.63
N LEU A 305 -5.43 -8.45 -5.33
CA LEU A 305 -4.42 -9.45 -4.97
C LEU A 305 -3.02 -8.99 -5.36
N HIS A 306 -2.04 -9.24 -4.48
CA HIS A 306 -0.64 -9.02 -4.83
C HIS A 306 -0.24 -9.80 -6.09
N PRO A 307 0.49 -9.19 -7.05
CA PRO A 307 0.78 -9.82 -8.34
C PRO A 307 1.42 -11.21 -8.27
N VAL A 308 2.27 -11.44 -7.25
CA VAL A 308 2.94 -12.74 -6.99
C VAL A 308 1.94 -13.88 -6.78
N LEU A 309 0.71 -13.58 -6.34
CA LEU A 309 -0.30 -14.60 -6.03
C LEU A 309 -1.26 -14.89 -7.18
N GLN A 310 -1.15 -14.19 -8.30
CA GLN A 310 -2.00 -14.44 -9.45
C GLN A 310 -1.69 -15.81 -10.06
N GLY A 311 -2.59 -16.78 -9.84
CA GLY A 311 -2.39 -18.18 -10.26
C GLY A 311 -1.81 -19.10 -9.18
N SER A 312 -1.42 -18.56 -8.03
CA SER A 312 -1.03 -19.34 -6.85
C SER A 312 -2.21 -20.13 -6.30
N ARG A 313 -1.93 -21.26 -5.65
CA ARG A 313 -2.94 -22.09 -4.98
C ARG A 313 -2.60 -22.16 -3.49
N LEU A 314 -3.62 -22.16 -2.63
CA LEU A 314 -3.41 -22.33 -1.19
C LEU A 314 -2.86 -23.74 -0.90
N HIS A 315 -1.85 -23.84 -0.04
CA HIS A 315 -1.31 -25.12 0.41
C HIS A 315 -2.37 -25.95 1.16
N THR A 316 -2.37 -27.28 1.00
CA THR A 316 -3.40 -28.17 1.58
C THR A 316 -3.46 -28.12 3.10
N THR A 317 -2.31 -28.14 3.79
CA THR A 317 -2.24 -28.02 5.25
C THR A 317 -2.88 -26.73 5.75
N VAL A 318 -2.68 -25.63 5.03
CA VAL A 318 -3.24 -24.33 5.39
C VAL A 318 -4.73 -24.28 5.09
N ALA A 319 -5.17 -24.88 3.97
CA ALA A 319 -6.58 -25.03 3.66
C ALA A 319 -7.32 -25.87 4.72
N GLU A 320 -6.72 -26.99 5.17
CA GLU A 320 -7.25 -27.81 6.28
C GLU A 320 -7.32 -26.99 7.57
N PHE A 321 -6.23 -26.32 7.95
CA PHE A 321 -6.18 -25.47 9.15
C PHE A 321 -7.32 -24.44 9.21
N LEU A 322 -7.57 -23.73 8.10
CA LEU A 322 -8.62 -22.71 8.03
C LEU A 322 -10.04 -23.28 8.12
N GLN A 323 -10.21 -24.58 7.89
CA GLN A 323 -11.49 -25.28 7.94
C GLN A 323 -11.73 -26.00 9.26
N LEU A 324 -10.71 -26.10 10.14
CA LEU A 324 -10.87 -26.74 11.44
C LEU A 324 -12.00 -26.08 12.24
N ASP A 325 -12.85 -26.92 12.82
CA ASP A 325 -13.79 -26.49 13.84
C ASP A 325 -13.12 -26.38 15.22
N LYS A 326 -13.86 -25.79 16.16
CA LYS A 326 -13.36 -25.54 17.51
C LYS A 326 -12.94 -26.82 18.24
N GLU A 327 -13.71 -27.91 18.13
CA GLU A 327 -13.39 -29.15 18.84
C GLU A 327 -12.19 -29.87 18.21
N GLN A 328 -12.01 -29.76 16.90
CA GLN A 328 -10.82 -30.24 16.20
C GLN A 328 -9.56 -29.48 16.66
N VAL A 329 -9.64 -28.15 16.80
CA VAL A 329 -8.54 -27.33 17.36
C VAL A 329 -8.23 -27.76 18.79
N VAL A 330 -9.25 -27.91 19.65
CA VAL A 330 -9.08 -28.32 21.06
C VAL A 330 -8.41 -29.69 21.15
N SER A 331 -8.91 -30.67 20.40
CA SER A 331 -8.38 -32.04 20.39
C SER A 331 -6.91 -32.08 19.96
N ARG A 332 -6.57 -31.39 18.86
CA ARG A 332 -5.18 -31.31 18.36
C ARG A 332 -4.26 -30.60 19.34
N TYR A 333 -4.68 -29.46 19.89
CA TYR A 333 -3.88 -28.72 20.86
C TYR A 333 -3.58 -29.54 22.12
N CYS A 334 -4.58 -30.22 22.67
CA CYS A 334 -4.39 -31.06 23.86
C CYS A 334 -3.57 -32.33 23.58
N ALA A 335 -3.56 -32.83 22.34
CA ALA A 335 -2.72 -33.96 21.96
C ALA A 335 -1.22 -33.63 22.03
N THR A 336 -0.85 -32.38 21.72
CA THR A 336 0.54 -31.87 21.84
C THR A 336 0.85 -31.27 23.21
N HIS A 337 -0.18 -30.94 24.00
CA HIS A 337 -0.06 -30.34 25.34
C HIS A 337 -0.85 -31.17 26.38
N LYS A 338 -0.29 -32.34 26.75
CA LYS A 338 -1.00 -33.36 27.55
C LYS A 338 -1.47 -32.90 28.93
N ASP A 339 -0.84 -31.88 29.50
CA ASP A 339 -1.15 -31.35 30.82
C ASP A 339 -2.25 -30.27 30.80
N ILE A 340 -2.74 -29.89 29.61
CA ILE A 340 -3.76 -28.84 29.44
C ILE A 340 -5.14 -29.47 29.28
N SER A 341 -6.12 -28.97 30.04
CA SER A 341 -7.50 -29.43 29.95
C SER A 341 -8.19 -28.94 28.67
N PRO A 342 -8.92 -29.82 27.94
CA PRO A 342 -9.78 -29.41 26.83
C PRO A 342 -10.78 -28.32 27.18
N ASP A 343 -11.30 -28.31 28.41
CA ASP A 343 -12.28 -27.31 28.87
C ASP A 343 -11.67 -25.90 28.89
N SER A 344 -10.43 -25.77 29.34
CA SER A 344 -9.73 -24.48 29.39
C SER A 344 -9.45 -23.94 27.99
N VAL A 345 -9.09 -24.81 27.04
CA VAL A 345 -8.90 -24.40 25.63
C VAL A 345 -10.24 -23.97 25.01
N ARG A 346 -11.33 -24.70 25.26
CA ARG A 346 -12.67 -24.31 24.79
C ARG A 346 -13.12 -22.97 25.34
N GLU A 347 -12.85 -22.69 26.61
CA GLU A 347 -13.19 -21.40 27.24
C GLU A 347 -12.49 -20.25 26.51
N VAL A 348 -11.19 -20.36 26.26
CA VAL A 348 -10.41 -19.36 25.53
C VAL A 348 -10.91 -19.17 24.11
N LEU A 349 -11.14 -20.26 23.36
CA LEU A 349 -11.62 -20.18 21.97
C LEU A 349 -13.05 -19.64 21.85
N SER A 350 -13.85 -19.78 22.90
CA SER A 350 -15.25 -19.30 22.95
C SER A 350 -15.37 -17.88 23.52
N TYR A 351 -14.27 -17.25 23.93
CA TYR A 351 -14.29 -15.88 24.44
C TYR A 351 -14.87 -14.92 23.39
N GLN A 352 -15.81 -14.08 23.83
CA GLN A 352 -16.46 -13.06 23.01
C GLN A 352 -15.89 -11.68 23.35
N PRO A 353 -14.94 -11.16 22.54
CA PRO A 353 -14.33 -9.87 22.83
C PRO A 353 -15.32 -8.72 22.71
N GLU A 354 -15.24 -7.80 23.66
CA GLU A 354 -16.11 -6.62 23.69
C GLU A 354 -15.58 -5.56 22.72
N HIS A 355 -14.27 -5.35 22.69
CA HIS A 355 -13.64 -4.25 21.95
C HIS A 355 -12.70 -4.74 20.84
N PHE A 356 -11.88 -5.76 21.09
CA PHE A 356 -10.81 -6.18 20.20
C PHE A 356 -11.18 -7.43 19.39
N ARG A 357 -11.88 -7.22 18.27
CA ARG A 357 -12.54 -8.28 17.50
C ARG A 357 -11.79 -8.77 16.28
N TRP A 358 -10.75 -8.05 15.86
CA TRP A 358 -9.90 -8.46 14.74
C TRP A 358 -8.44 -8.17 15.08
N ALA A 359 -7.61 -9.19 15.06
CA ALA A 359 -6.23 -9.11 15.52
C ALA A 359 -5.30 -9.86 14.57
N GLY A 360 -4.05 -9.42 14.48
CA GLY A 360 -2.97 -10.21 13.89
C GLY A 360 -1.80 -10.29 14.84
N ALA A 361 -1.31 -11.49 15.11
CA ALA A 361 -0.12 -11.70 15.92
C ALA A 361 1.08 -12.02 15.04
N ASP A 362 2.23 -11.47 15.43
CA ASP A 362 3.53 -11.88 14.90
C ASP A 362 4.11 -12.93 15.84
N LEU A 363 4.39 -14.10 15.28
CA LEU A 363 4.84 -15.26 16.02
C LEU A 363 6.19 -15.72 15.48
N PHE A 364 7.07 -16.16 16.37
CA PHE A 364 8.23 -16.95 15.96
C PHE A 364 7.99 -18.45 16.20
N PRO A 365 8.29 -19.29 15.20
CA PRO A 365 8.49 -20.71 15.43
C PRO A 365 9.85 -20.90 16.11
N CYS A 366 9.79 -21.39 17.34
CA CYS A 366 10.94 -21.53 18.22
C CYS A 366 11.14 -22.97 18.64
N ILE A 367 12.36 -23.28 19.07
CA ILE A 367 12.73 -24.54 19.68
C ILE A 367 13.27 -24.25 21.09
N THR A 368 12.81 -25.04 22.06
CA THR A 368 13.30 -24.99 23.44
C THR A 368 14.60 -25.78 23.61
N ALA A 369 15.30 -25.61 24.73
CA ALA A 369 16.49 -26.41 25.04
C ALA A 369 16.24 -27.94 25.06
N THR A 370 14.98 -28.37 25.26
CA THR A 370 14.58 -29.79 25.23
C THR A 370 14.13 -30.26 23.85
N GLY A 371 14.25 -29.43 22.81
CA GLY A 371 13.87 -29.77 21.43
C GLY A 371 12.38 -29.65 21.11
N GLN A 372 11.57 -29.09 22.02
CA GLN A 372 10.14 -28.87 21.75
C GLN A 372 9.95 -27.64 20.87
N ARG A 373 9.08 -27.77 19.85
CA ARG A 373 8.65 -26.64 19.01
C ARG A 373 7.53 -25.88 19.67
N GLU A 374 7.63 -24.56 19.71
CA GLU A 374 6.62 -23.68 20.28
C GLU A 374 6.46 -22.41 19.44
N MET A 375 5.22 -21.93 19.31
CA MET A 375 4.94 -20.62 18.74
C MET A 375 5.01 -19.55 19.84
N VAL A 376 5.85 -18.53 19.63
CA VAL A 376 6.13 -17.47 20.60
C VAL A 376 5.62 -16.13 20.08
N VAL A 377 4.78 -15.44 20.86
CA VAL A 377 4.19 -14.14 20.50
C VAL A 377 5.23 -13.02 20.64
N LEU A 378 5.37 -12.22 19.59
CA LEU A 378 6.25 -11.05 19.56
C LEU A 378 5.49 -9.74 19.75
N GLU A 379 4.37 -9.61 19.06
CA GLU A 379 3.43 -8.50 19.15
C GLU A 379 2.06 -8.88 18.57
N VAL A 380 1.04 -8.09 18.91
CA VAL A 380 -0.32 -8.19 18.38
C VAL A 380 -0.76 -6.84 17.84
N ASN A 381 -1.42 -6.85 16.69
CA ASN A 381 -1.74 -5.69 15.87
C ASN A 381 -3.25 -5.55 15.65
N SER A 382 -3.77 -4.32 15.76
CA SER A 382 -5.21 -4.00 15.61
C SER A 382 -5.67 -3.50 14.23
N CYS A 383 -4.73 -3.29 13.31
CA CYS A 383 -5.01 -3.25 11.85
C CYS A 383 -3.90 -4.06 11.17
N PRO A 384 -3.93 -5.41 11.30
CA PRO A 384 -2.91 -6.24 10.69
C PRO A 384 -3.00 -6.18 9.16
N CYS A 385 -1.86 -6.06 8.50
CA CYS A 385 -1.75 -6.13 7.05
C CYS A 385 -1.45 -7.55 6.59
N GLY A 386 -1.88 -7.89 5.37
CA GLY A 386 -1.41 -9.09 4.67
C GLY A 386 -2.49 -10.00 4.11
N GLN A 387 -3.78 -9.64 4.21
CA GLN A 387 -4.82 -10.36 3.46
C GLN A 387 -4.56 -10.36 1.95
N LYS A 388 -3.84 -9.35 1.43
CA LYS A 388 -3.39 -9.29 0.03
C LYS A 388 -2.32 -10.33 -0.33
N TYR A 389 -1.69 -10.95 0.67
CA TYR A 389 -0.65 -11.99 0.54
C TYR A 389 -1.19 -13.41 0.72
N MET A 390 -2.50 -13.59 0.81
CA MET A 390 -3.12 -14.90 0.95
C MET A 390 -3.64 -15.40 -0.42
N PRO A 391 -3.20 -16.58 -0.91
CA PRO A 391 -3.82 -17.22 -2.06
C PRO A 391 -5.31 -17.43 -1.82
N HIS A 392 -6.15 -17.10 -2.80
CA HIS A 392 -7.58 -17.36 -2.68
C HIS A 392 -7.92 -18.79 -3.12
N GLY A 393 -8.87 -19.41 -2.40
CA GLY A 393 -9.54 -20.62 -2.88
C GLY A 393 -10.46 -20.34 -4.07
N THR A 394 -11.08 -21.38 -4.62
CA THR A 394 -12.07 -21.25 -5.69
C THR A 394 -13.38 -20.62 -5.17
N GLY A 395 -13.44 -19.28 -5.06
CA GLY A 395 -14.67 -18.55 -4.68
C GLY A 395 -14.44 -17.14 -4.10
N MET A 396 -15.54 -16.48 -3.67
CA MET A 396 -15.53 -15.20 -2.90
C MET A 396 -15.18 -15.40 -1.41
N ASP A 397 -14.75 -16.60 -1.01
CA ASP A 397 -14.51 -17.00 0.38
C ASP A 397 -13.15 -16.48 0.92
N SER A 398 -12.85 -15.21 0.65
CA SER A 398 -11.62 -14.55 1.10
C SER A 398 -11.73 -14.08 2.54
N GLY A 399 -10.59 -13.96 3.25
CA GLY A 399 -10.57 -13.43 4.61
C GLY A 399 -11.16 -12.02 4.73
N TYR A 400 -11.18 -11.24 3.64
CA TYR A 400 -11.92 -9.98 3.54
C TYR A 400 -13.44 -10.16 3.76
N HIS A 401 -14.08 -11.11 3.06
CA HIS A 401 -15.52 -11.36 3.20
C HIS A 401 -15.87 -11.96 4.56
N LYS A 402 -15.02 -12.86 5.08
CA LYS A 402 -15.21 -13.45 6.43
C LYS A 402 -15.17 -12.36 7.50
N LEU A 403 -14.16 -11.49 7.48
CA LEU A 403 -14.06 -10.40 8.45
C LEU A 403 -15.24 -9.43 8.35
N MET A 404 -15.57 -8.96 7.14
CA MET A 404 -16.67 -8.00 6.96
C MET A 404 -18.03 -8.62 7.31
N GLY A 405 -18.28 -9.86 6.90
CA GLY A 405 -19.58 -10.52 7.02
C GLY A 405 -19.84 -11.16 8.38
N GLU A 406 -18.83 -11.79 8.99
CA GLU A 406 -19.02 -12.54 10.24
C GLU A 406 -18.66 -11.71 11.49
N THR A 407 -17.82 -10.67 11.34
CA THR A 407 -17.41 -9.81 12.46
C THR A 407 -17.95 -8.39 12.33
N PHE A 408 -17.63 -7.67 11.25
CA PHE A 408 -17.96 -6.25 11.20
C PHE A 408 -19.47 -6.02 11.13
N ARG A 409 -20.21 -6.84 10.36
CA ARG A 409 -21.67 -6.81 10.33
C ARG A 409 -22.30 -7.04 11.71
N ASP A 410 -21.77 -7.96 12.51
CA ASP A 410 -22.21 -8.21 13.88
C ASP A 410 -21.94 -6.99 14.78
N VAL A 411 -20.75 -6.39 14.66
CA VAL A 411 -20.38 -5.15 15.37
C VAL A 411 -21.31 -3.99 15.02
N ILE A 412 -21.67 -3.82 13.74
CA ILE A 412 -22.64 -2.80 13.32
C ILE A 412 -24.01 -3.10 13.93
N GLY A 413 -24.49 -4.34 13.81
CA GLY A 413 -25.82 -4.73 14.30
C GLY A 413 -25.99 -4.60 15.82
N GLY A 414 -24.93 -4.82 16.60
CA GLY A 414 -24.98 -4.80 18.06
C GLY A 414 -24.63 -3.47 18.73
N LYS A 415 -23.97 -2.53 18.03
CA LYS A 415 -23.45 -1.28 18.64
C LYS A 415 -23.89 0.02 17.96
N CYS A 416 -24.61 -0.05 16.84
CA CYS A 416 -25.01 1.17 16.13
C CYS A 416 -25.98 2.01 16.97
N ASP A 417 -25.69 3.30 17.11
CA ASP A 417 -26.60 4.27 17.70
C ASP A 417 -27.89 4.34 16.86
N GLU A 418 -29.06 4.24 17.50
CA GLU A 418 -30.35 4.26 16.82
C GLU A 418 -30.54 5.54 15.99
N THR A 419 -29.97 6.66 16.44
CA THR A 419 -30.05 7.95 15.73
C THR A 419 -29.22 7.98 14.45
N LEU A 420 -28.24 7.09 14.33
CA LEU A 420 -27.36 6.96 13.15
C LEU A 420 -27.77 5.80 12.25
N ARG A 421 -28.87 5.10 12.54
CA ARG A 421 -29.24 3.85 11.84
C ARG A 421 -29.25 3.98 10.31
N ASP A 422 -29.72 5.12 9.79
CA ASP A 422 -29.84 5.40 8.36
C ASP A 422 -28.63 6.18 7.78
N ALA A 423 -27.62 6.48 8.61
CA ALA A 423 -26.40 7.19 8.19
C ALA A 423 -25.43 6.25 7.44
N SER A 424 -24.43 6.78 6.74
CA SER A 424 -23.65 6.01 5.76
C SER A 424 -22.57 5.10 6.38
N LEU A 425 -21.99 4.22 5.55
CA LEU A 425 -20.81 3.40 5.90
C LEU A 425 -19.52 4.01 5.35
N ALA A 426 -18.40 3.78 6.04
CA ALA A 426 -17.08 4.20 5.56
C ALA A 426 -15.98 3.15 5.73
N LEU A 427 -14.92 3.30 4.93
CA LEU A 427 -13.58 2.77 5.18
C LEU A 427 -12.63 3.97 5.30
N VAL A 428 -11.92 4.06 6.43
CA VAL A 428 -10.94 5.12 6.69
C VAL A 428 -9.54 4.52 6.70
N HIS A 429 -8.59 5.11 5.97
CA HIS A 429 -7.23 4.58 5.86
C HIS A 429 -6.14 5.66 5.81
N ASP A 430 -4.91 5.29 6.22
CA ASP A 430 -3.70 6.10 6.02
C ASP A 430 -2.62 5.38 5.17
N ASP A 431 -2.98 4.23 4.60
CA ASP A 431 -2.11 3.36 3.81
C ASP A 431 -2.63 3.18 2.37
N SER A 432 -1.87 2.50 1.51
CA SER A 432 -2.16 2.29 0.11
C SER A 432 -3.59 1.75 -0.16
N VAL A 433 -4.18 2.19 -1.27
CA VAL A 433 -5.49 1.75 -1.76
C VAL A 433 -5.54 0.24 -2.05
N PHE A 434 -4.37 -0.41 -2.14
CA PHE A 434 -4.23 -1.82 -2.51
C PHE A 434 -4.59 -2.76 -1.35
N GLU A 435 -4.03 -2.55 -0.14
CA GLU A 435 -4.39 -3.32 1.06
C GLU A 435 -5.87 -3.16 1.42
N ASN A 436 -6.38 -1.93 1.27
CA ASN A 436 -7.77 -1.58 1.57
C ASN A 436 -8.76 -1.98 0.47
N GLY A 437 -8.27 -2.45 -0.67
CA GLY A 437 -9.06 -2.78 -1.85
C GLY A 437 -10.07 -3.90 -1.59
N GLY A 438 -9.65 -4.96 -0.91
CA GLY A 438 -10.53 -6.10 -0.62
C GLY A 438 -11.62 -5.77 0.40
N TYR A 439 -11.29 -5.03 1.48
CA TYR A 439 -12.25 -4.71 2.55
C TYR A 439 -13.39 -3.81 2.08
N LYS A 440 -13.10 -2.72 1.33
CA LYS A 440 -14.15 -1.81 0.86
C LYS A 440 -15.14 -2.49 -0.11
N LEU A 441 -14.63 -3.39 -0.97
CA LEU A 441 -15.47 -4.12 -1.92
C LEU A 441 -16.31 -5.17 -1.19
N ALA A 442 -15.72 -5.92 -0.26
CA ALA A 442 -16.45 -6.88 0.56
C ALA A 442 -17.53 -6.19 1.42
N LEU A 443 -17.22 -5.02 1.99
CA LEU A 443 -18.19 -4.25 2.77
C LEU A 443 -19.37 -3.79 1.91
N ALA A 444 -19.10 -3.18 0.75
CA ALA A 444 -20.16 -2.72 -0.16
C ALA A 444 -21.01 -3.89 -0.69
N ASP A 445 -20.39 -5.01 -1.02
CA ASP A 445 -21.09 -6.21 -1.49
C ASP A 445 -21.95 -6.85 -0.39
N LEU A 446 -21.42 -7.04 0.81
CA LEU A 446 -22.15 -7.71 1.90
C LEU A 446 -23.29 -6.86 2.47
N THR A 447 -23.17 -5.53 2.43
CA THR A 447 -24.20 -4.61 2.92
C THR A 447 -25.17 -4.18 1.83
N GLN A 448 -24.79 -4.32 0.55
CA GLN A 448 -25.51 -3.76 -0.60
C GLN A 448 -25.71 -2.23 -0.48
N GLU A 449 -24.79 -1.55 0.20
CA GLU A 449 -24.82 -0.12 0.44
C GLU A 449 -23.56 0.57 -0.13
N PRO A 450 -23.65 1.86 -0.51
CA PRO A 450 -22.48 2.64 -0.87
C PRO A 450 -21.53 2.80 0.34
N VAL A 451 -20.23 2.66 0.12
CA VAL A 451 -19.19 2.83 1.14
C VAL A 451 -18.31 4.02 0.79
N PHE A 452 -18.23 5.00 1.69
CA PHE A 452 -17.27 6.10 1.57
C PHE A 452 -15.85 5.59 1.82
N VAL A 453 -14.91 5.93 0.95
CA VAL A 453 -13.49 5.63 1.15
C VAL A 453 -12.76 6.94 1.42
N VAL A 454 -12.14 7.00 2.59
CA VAL A 454 -11.62 8.23 3.18
C VAL A 454 -10.16 8.05 3.55
N GLU A 455 -9.33 8.92 3.03
CA GLU A 455 -7.92 9.00 3.40
C GLU A 455 -7.77 9.92 4.62
N SER A 456 -6.98 9.48 5.60
CA SER A 456 -6.70 10.20 6.85
C SER A 456 -5.22 10.08 7.18
N ARG A 457 -4.34 10.72 6.40
CA ARG A 457 -2.88 10.71 6.66
C ARG A 457 -2.52 11.66 7.79
N ILE A 458 -1.42 11.38 8.50
CA ILE A 458 -0.98 12.20 9.65
C ILE A 458 -0.50 13.60 9.22
N ASP A 459 0.00 13.71 7.99
CA ASP A 459 0.56 14.93 7.38
C ASP A 459 -0.45 15.67 6.48
N GLN A 460 -1.73 15.27 6.51
CA GLN A 460 -2.74 15.85 5.64
C GLN A 460 -3.12 17.27 6.09
N PRO A 461 -3.00 18.29 5.23
CA PRO A 461 -3.30 19.66 5.62
C PRO A 461 -4.82 19.86 5.85
N PRO A 462 -5.24 20.78 6.74
CA PRO A 462 -6.64 20.94 7.15
C PRO A 462 -7.63 21.10 5.98
N GLU A 463 -7.25 21.81 4.92
CA GLU A 463 -8.09 22.04 3.74
C GLU A 463 -8.36 20.76 2.93
N GLU A 464 -7.45 19.78 2.99
CA GLU A 464 -7.56 18.49 2.31
C GLU A 464 -8.28 17.43 3.15
N GLN A 465 -8.51 17.69 4.44
CA GLN A 465 -9.24 16.76 5.30
C GLN A 465 -10.66 16.55 4.77
N THR A 466 -11.03 15.28 4.63
CA THR A 466 -12.37 14.86 4.16
C THR A 466 -13.14 14.12 5.25
N MET A 467 -12.61 14.14 6.47
CA MET A 467 -13.18 13.54 7.67
C MET A 467 -13.14 14.57 8.79
N ARG A 468 -14.19 14.62 9.61
CA ARG A 468 -14.20 15.35 10.88
C ARG A 468 -15.02 14.61 11.92
N TRP A 469 -14.91 15.04 13.17
CA TRP A 469 -15.70 14.52 14.28
C TRP A 469 -16.61 15.62 14.84
N THR A 470 -17.86 15.30 15.11
CA THR A 470 -18.83 16.21 15.75
C THR A 470 -19.64 15.42 16.75
N ASP A 471 -19.52 15.74 18.05
CA ASP A 471 -20.21 15.05 19.16
C ASP A 471 -20.05 13.51 19.13
N GLY A 472 -18.86 13.04 18.77
CA GLY A 472 -18.52 11.62 18.65
C GLY A 472 -19.00 10.95 17.34
N VAL A 473 -19.67 11.67 16.46
CA VAL A 473 -20.08 11.20 15.12
C VAL A 473 -19.01 11.56 14.11
N MET A 474 -18.56 10.59 13.33
CA MET A 474 -17.69 10.82 12.18
C MET A 474 -18.53 11.35 11.02
N GLU A 475 -18.09 12.45 10.43
CA GLU A 475 -18.68 13.00 9.22
C GLU A 475 -17.65 12.99 8.09
N VAL A 476 -18.11 12.65 6.88
CA VAL A 476 -17.27 12.58 5.68
C VAL A 476 -17.75 13.58 4.65
N ARG A 477 -16.81 14.36 4.10
CA ARG A 477 -17.09 15.33 3.04
C ARG A 477 -17.00 14.67 1.68
N ASP A 478 -18.11 14.66 0.94
CA ASP A 478 -18.15 14.11 -0.41
C ASP A 478 -17.53 15.06 -1.46
N GLY A 479 -17.55 14.62 -2.72
CA GLY A 479 -17.05 15.41 -3.85
C GLY A 479 -17.85 16.68 -4.16
N GLU A 480 -19.03 16.85 -3.55
CA GLU A 480 -19.88 18.03 -3.67
C GLU A 480 -19.68 19.02 -2.52
N GLY A 481 -18.85 18.67 -1.53
CA GLY A 481 -18.62 19.45 -0.32
C GLY A 481 -19.66 19.23 0.76
N GLN A 482 -20.57 18.27 0.59
CA GLN A 482 -21.58 17.92 1.59
C GLN A 482 -21.00 16.97 2.64
N TRP A 483 -21.35 17.18 3.90
CA TRP A 483 -20.94 16.34 5.02
C TRP A 483 -22.00 15.27 5.28
N HIS A 484 -21.56 14.01 5.32
CA HIS A 484 -22.39 12.84 5.55
C HIS A 484 -22.01 12.20 6.89
N ALA A 485 -22.98 12.04 7.78
CA ALA A 485 -22.78 11.28 9.00
C ALA A 485 -22.50 9.81 8.68
N ILE A 486 -21.60 9.20 9.44
CA ILE A 486 -21.22 7.80 9.30
C ILE A 486 -21.67 7.02 10.52
N ARG A 487 -22.46 5.97 10.32
CA ARG A 487 -22.92 5.08 11.39
C ARG A 487 -21.86 4.08 11.82
N ALA A 488 -21.07 3.59 10.86
CA ALA A 488 -19.98 2.67 11.12
C ALA A 488 -18.85 2.82 10.09
N ALA A 489 -17.61 2.68 10.56
CA ALA A 489 -16.44 2.72 9.72
C ALA A 489 -15.47 1.56 9.99
N PHE A 490 -15.04 0.90 8.91
CA PHE A 490 -13.89 0.00 8.98
C PHE A 490 -12.61 0.86 9.05
N ARG A 491 -11.88 0.74 10.16
CA ARG A 491 -10.75 1.61 10.46
C ARG A 491 -9.43 0.91 10.14
N TYR A 492 -8.79 1.34 9.06
CA TYR A 492 -7.44 0.94 8.66
C TYR A 492 -6.45 2.10 8.76
N VAL A 493 -6.44 2.78 9.91
CA VAL A 493 -5.51 3.87 10.23
C VAL A 493 -4.41 3.30 11.14
N THR A 494 -3.17 3.34 10.67
CA THR A 494 -2.05 2.58 11.24
C THR A 494 -1.06 3.46 12.01
N GLN A 495 -0.72 4.65 11.52
CA GLN A 495 0.35 5.46 12.08
C GLN A 495 -0.19 6.45 13.12
N LYS A 496 -0.06 6.19 14.43
CA LYS A 496 -0.59 7.06 15.51
C LYS A 496 -2.09 7.43 15.34
N PRO A 497 -3.01 6.45 15.26
CA PRO A 497 -4.41 6.73 14.97
C PRO A 497 -5.11 7.58 16.05
N TRP A 498 -4.59 7.60 17.28
CA TRP A 498 -5.06 8.41 18.40
C TRP A 498 -4.85 9.92 18.24
N THR A 499 -4.18 10.39 17.17
CA THR A 499 -4.04 11.83 16.87
C THR A 499 -5.18 12.39 16.02
N ARG A 500 -6.02 11.52 15.43
CA ARG A 500 -7.06 11.90 14.45
C ARG A 500 -8.43 11.26 14.73
N ILE A 501 -8.48 10.24 15.59
CA ILE A 501 -9.69 9.49 15.90
C ILE A 501 -9.90 9.50 17.42
N PRO A 502 -11.05 10.01 17.91
CA PRO A 502 -11.36 10.03 19.32
C PRO A 502 -11.34 8.64 19.97
N LEU A 503 -11.04 8.60 21.28
CA LEU A 503 -11.02 7.36 22.06
C LEU A 503 -12.43 6.79 22.29
N THR A 504 -13.45 7.64 22.26
CA THR A 504 -14.86 7.29 22.42
C THR A 504 -15.65 7.94 21.29
N THR A 505 -16.42 7.12 20.56
CA THR A 505 -17.16 7.53 19.37
C THR A 505 -18.57 6.96 19.39
N LYS A 506 -19.53 7.69 18.80
CA LYS A 506 -20.88 7.18 18.46
C LYS A 506 -20.86 6.40 17.15
N THR A 507 -20.05 6.85 16.18
CA THR A 507 -19.76 6.04 15.00
C THR A 507 -19.05 4.75 15.42
N VAL A 508 -19.58 3.62 14.99
CA VAL A 508 -19.03 2.30 15.32
C VAL A 508 -17.73 2.08 14.55
N LEU A 509 -16.64 1.74 15.25
CA LEU A 509 -15.33 1.47 14.65
C LEU A 509 -14.89 0.02 14.86
N LEU A 510 -14.34 -0.58 13.81
CA LEU A 510 -13.62 -1.86 13.90
C LEU A 510 -12.13 -1.67 13.56
N ASN A 511 -11.20 -1.85 14.49
CA ASN A 511 -11.36 -1.84 15.96
C ASN A 511 -11.38 -0.39 16.50
N PRO A 512 -11.88 -0.15 17.73
CA PRO A 512 -11.78 1.16 18.36
C PRO A 512 -10.32 1.52 18.72
N ILE A 513 -10.05 2.80 18.93
CA ILE A 513 -8.71 3.32 19.28
C ILE A 513 -8.26 2.86 20.67
N SER A 514 -9.20 2.68 21.59
CA SER A 514 -8.94 2.15 22.94
C SER A 514 -8.15 0.82 22.90
N CYS A 515 -8.47 -0.09 21.96
CA CYS A 515 -7.73 -1.34 21.78
C CYS A 515 -6.26 -1.12 21.39
N CYS A 516 -5.96 -0.10 20.58
CA CYS A 516 -4.58 0.25 20.22
C CYS A 516 -3.77 0.59 21.48
N LEU A 517 -4.33 1.46 22.33
CA LEU A 517 -3.69 1.89 23.57
C LEU A 517 -3.60 0.79 24.62
N ALA A 518 -4.60 -0.10 24.68
CA ALA A 518 -4.67 -1.20 25.64
C ALA A 518 -3.71 -2.38 25.37
N GLY A 519 -3.04 -2.39 24.21
CA GLY A 519 -2.02 -3.39 23.92
C GLY A 519 -1.84 -3.67 22.43
N ALA A 520 -2.87 -3.47 21.60
CA ALA A 520 -2.84 -3.89 20.20
C ALA A 520 -2.01 -2.98 19.28
N ARG A 521 -1.48 -1.86 19.79
CA ARG A 521 -0.40 -1.04 19.22
C ARG A 521 0.47 -0.43 20.33
N ASN A 522 0.43 -1.03 21.52
CA ASN A 522 1.16 -0.56 22.69
C ASN A 522 1.84 -1.76 23.35
N LYS A 523 3.11 -1.98 22.99
CA LYS A 523 3.87 -3.16 23.41
C LYS A 523 4.06 -3.24 24.92
N LEU A 524 4.12 -2.10 25.60
CA LEU A 524 4.20 -2.03 27.06
C LEU A 524 2.91 -2.55 27.69
N MET A 525 1.75 -2.07 27.21
CA MET A 525 0.45 -2.51 27.73
C MET A 525 0.15 -3.96 27.37
N ALA A 526 0.56 -4.43 26.19
CA ALA A 526 0.45 -5.83 25.80
C ALA A 526 1.21 -6.75 26.77
N ALA A 527 2.46 -6.41 27.13
CA ALA A 527 3.23 -7.19 28.09
C ALA A 527 2.56 -7.27 29.47
N ARG A 528 1.96 -6.17 29.95
CA ARG A 528 1.16 -6.18 31.20
C ARG A 528 -0.07 -7.09 31.07
N ALA A 529 -0.79 -6.99 29.96
CA ALA A 529 -1.98 -7.79 29.71
C ALA A 529 -1.65 -9.29 29.67
N TYR A 530 -0.52 -9.67 29.06
CA TYR A 530 -0.07 -11.06 28.99
C TYR A 530 0.32 -11.59 30.36
N GLU A 531 1.03 -10.81 31.17
CA GLU A 531 1.39 -11.20 32.54
C GLU A 531 0.14 -11.42 33.41
N GLU A 532 -0.83 -10.51 33.33
CA GLU A 532 -2.10 -10.64 34.04
C GLU A 532 -2.88 -11.87 33.57
N PHE A 533 -2.97 -12.10 32.26
CA PHE A 533 -3.62 -13.28 31.71
C PHE A 533 -2.96 -14.58 32.20
N ASN A 534 -1.63 -14.66 32.13
CA ASN A 534 -0.88 -15.85 32.56
C ASN A 534 -1.07 -16.15 34.06
N LYS A 535 -1.12 -15.10 34.91
CA LYS A 535 -1.45 -15.28 36.34
C LYS A 535 -2.84 -15.87 36.55
N HIS A 536 -3.83 -15.45 35.76
CA HIS A 536 -5.19 -16.01 35.85
C HIS A 536 -5.28 -17.45 35.32
N GLN A 537 -4.42 -17.84 34.39
CA GLN A 537 -4.40 -19.16 33.76
C GLN A 537 -3.41 -20.15 34.41
N GLU A 538 -2.76 -19.78 35.52
CA GLU A 538 -1.75 -20.61 36.19
C GLU A 538 -2.25 -22.04 36.49
N ARG A 539 -3.52 -22.19 36.88
CA ARG A 539 -4.13 -23.50 37.18
C ARG A 539 -4.47 -24.33 35.96
N SER A 540 -4.73 -23.72 34.81
CA SER A 540 -5.08 -24.42 33.57
C SER A 540 -3.84 -24.87 32.78
N GLY A 541 -2.67 -24.33 33.09
CA GLY A 541 -1.43 -24.54 32.35
C GLY A 541 -1.35 -23.74 31.05
N LEU A 542 -2.42 -23.03 30.65
CA LEU A 542 -2.40 -22.14 29.49
C LEU A 542 -1.51 -20.93 29.77
N CYS A 543 -0.61 -20.64 28.82
CA CYS A 543 0.33 -19.54 28.97
C CYS A 543 0.57 -18.89 27.61
N ILE A 544 0.44 -17.56 27.57
CA ILE A 544 0.94 -16.74 26.47
C ILE A 544 2.46 -16.77 26.54
N ARG A 545 3.09 -17.29 25.49
CA ARG A 545 4.54 -17.43 25.39
C ARG A 545 5.13 -16.15 24.82
N THR A 546 5.91 -15.44 25.64
CA THR A 546 6.68 -14.26 25.21
C THR A 546 8.11 -14.35 25.74
N PRO A 547 9.10 -13.75 25.05
CA PRO A 547 10.45 -13.60 25.60
C PRO A 547 10.43 -12.92 26.97
N ARG A 548 11.47 -13.13 27.78
CA ARG A 548 11.60 -12.42 29.05
C ARG A 548 11.60 -10.91 28.78
N THR A 549 10.63 -10.19 29.36
CA THR A 549 10.32 -8.80 29.00
C THR A 549 10.43 -7.90 30.21
N PHE A 550 11.14 -6.78 30.06
CA PHE A 550 11.19 -5.65 30.98
C PHE A 550 10.46 -4.47 30.35
N ILE A 551 9.58 -3.82 31.12
CA ILE A 551 8.71 -2.74 30.63
C ILE A 551 8.98 -1.43 31.39
N GLY A 552 8.72 -0.29 30.74
CA GLY A 552 8.85 1.03 31.37
C GLY A 552 10.30 1.48 31.57
N VAL A 553 11.24 0.91 30.83
CA VAL A 553 12.68 1.18 30.95
C VAL A 553 12.97 2.56 30.37
N THR A 554 13.70 3.44 31.08
CA THR A 554 14.17 4.71 30.50
C THR A 554 15.39 4.50 29.63
N LYS A 555 15.72 5.47 28.77
CA LYS A 555 16.91 5.44 27.94
C LYS A 555 18.19 5.20 28.77
N GLU A 556 18.32 5.87 29.91
CA GLU A 556 19.48 5.76 30.82
C GLU A 556 19.59 4.37 31.46
N GLN A 557 18.46 3.67 31.61
CA GLN A 557 18.41 2.33 32.20
C GLN A 557 18.73 1.22 31.18
N LEU A 558 18.66 1.50 29.87
CA LEU A 558 18.84 0.50 28.82
C LEU A 558 20.12 -0.33 29.00
N PRO A 559 21.33 0.24 29.23
CA PRO A 559 22.54 -0.56 29.35
C PRO A 559 22.51 -1.57 30.52
N ALA A 560 21.96 -1.17 31.66
CA ALA A 560 21.84 -2.03 32.84
C ALA A 560 20.84 -3.17 32.61
N VAL A 561 19.72 -2.89 31.95
CA VAL A 561 18.71 -3.91 31.64
C VAL A 561 19.21 -4.88 30.56
N VAL A 562 19.90 -4.39 29.52
CA VAL A 562 20.53 -5.24 28.48
C VAL A 562 21.53 -6.21 29.12
N LYS A 563 22.34 -5.75 30.08
CA LYS A 563 23.24 -6.62 30.85
C LYS A 563 22.47 -7.70 31.64
N THR A 564 21.32 -7.35 32.21
CA THR A 564 20.47 -8.26 33.00
C THR A 564 19.85 -9.39 32.16
N VAL A 565 19.60 -9.15 30.87
CA VAL A 565 19.13 -10.18 29.93
C VAL A 565 20.25 -10.96 29.24
N GLY A 566 21.51 -10.81 29.67
CA GLY A 566 22.63 -11.57 29.12
C GLY A 566 23.40 -10.86 28.00
N GLY A 567 23.28 -9.54 27.90
CA GLY A 567 24.10 -8.71 27.01
C GLY A 567 23.62 -8.65 25.55
N LYS A 568 22.58 -9.41 25.19
CA LYS A 568 21.88 -9.31 23.90
C LYS A 568 20.39 -9.09 24.13
N ALA A 569 19.78 -8.20 23.39
CA ALA A 569 18.40 -7.78 23.64
C ALA A 569 17.70 -7.28 22.38
N VAL A 570 16.37 -7.20 22.47
CA VAL A 570 15.55 -6.40 21.56
C VAL A 570 14.96 -5.25 22.35
N ILE A 571 15.26 -4.01 21.94
CA ILE A 571 14.71 -2.78 22.51
C ILE A 571 13.58 -2.32 21.60
N LYS A 572 12.41 -2.04 22.16
CA LYS A 572 11.21 -1.67 21.40
C LYS A 572 10.60 -0.38 21.95
N ASN A 573 10.33 0.55 21.05
CA ASN A 573 9.44 1.66 21.31
C ASN A 573 8.00 1.12 21.47
N PRO A 574 7.29 1.44 22.57
CA PRO A 574 5.96 0.89 22.84
C PRO A 574 4.92 1.17 21.76
N PHE A 575 4.97 2.35 21.14
CA PHE A 575 3.88 2.89 20.30
C PHE A 575 4.17 2.84 18.80
N SER A 576 5.42 2.53 18.41
CA SER A 576 5.83 2.43 17.01
C SER A 576 5.33 1.13 16.35
N ASN A 577 5.17 1.17 15.03
CA ASN A 577 4.67 0.08 14.20
C ASN A 577 5.54 -0.15 12.94
N SER A 578 5.34 -1.28 12.27
CA SER A 578 5.98 -1.63 10.99
C SER A 578 7.51 -1.76 11.09
N GLY A 579 8.02 -2.27 12.20
CA GLY A 579 9.47 -2.42 12.42
C GLY A 579 10.19 -1.14 12.85
N HIS A 580 9.56 0.03 12.77
CA HIS A 580 10.12 1.27 13.29
C HIS A 580 10.25 1.24 14.81
N GLY A 581 11.35 1.78 15.34
CA GLY A 581 11.63 1.81 16.77
C GLY A 581 11.85 0.43 17.39
N ILE A 582 12.28 -0.56 16.60
CA ILE A 582 12.77 -1.85 17.06
C ILE A 582 14.27 -1.90 16.83
N TYR A 583 15.03 -2.22 17.87
CA TYR A 583 16.49 -2.27 17.83
C TYR A 583 16.95 -3.62 18.36
N THR A 584 17.68 -4.35 17.53
CA THR A 584 18.39 -5.56 17.94
C THR A 584 19.78 -5.15 18.44
N VAL A 585 20.19 -5.73 19.58
CA VAL A 585 21.49 -5.49 20.20
C VAL A 585 22.16 -6.84 20.40
N THR A 586 23.23 -7.10 19.67
CA THR A 586 24.07 -8.28 19.81
C THR A 586 25.52 -7.94 20.21
N SER A 587 25.92 -6.67 20.13
CA SER A 587 27.22 -6.16 20.58
C SER A 587 27.12 -4.79 21.27
N GLN A 588 28.21 -4.37 21.94
CA GLN A 588 28.27 -3.06 22.61
C GLN A 588 28.15 -1.91 21.61
N LYS A 589 28.69 -2.07 20.40
CA LYS A 589 28.59 -1.09 19.32
C LYS A 589 27.13 -0.78 18.99
N GLU A 590 26.30 -1.81 18.79
CA GLU A 590 24.88 -1.61 18.49
C GLU A 590 24.12 -0.95 19.64
N LEU A 591 24.49 -1.27 20.89
CA LEU A 591 23.92 -0.58 22.05
C LEU A 591 24.29 0.91 22.05
N ASP A 592 25.55 1.24 21.78
CA ASP A 592 26.01 2.63 21.72
C ASP A 592 25.31 3.39 20.58
N ASP A 593 25.11 2.74 19.42
CA ASP A 593 24.38 3.30 18.28
C ASP A 593 22.90 3.59 18.62
N VAL A 594 22.23 2.72 19.39
CA VAL A 594 20.87 2.97 19.90
C VAL A 594 20.87 4.14 20.88
N MET A 595 21.86 4.20 21.77
CA MET A 595 21.98 5.26 22.78
C MET A 595 22.27 6.64 22.16
N ALA A 596 22.88 6.70 20.98
CA ALA A 596 23.15 7.95 20.25
C ALA A 596 21.89 8.54 19.58
N GLN A 597 20.85 7.73 19.32
CA GLN A 597 19.65 8.17 18.59
C GLN A 597 18.66 8.94 19.46
N ASP A 598 17.88 9.84 18.86
CA ASP A 598 16.63 10.31 19.45
C ASP A 598 15.55 9.24 19.21
N LEU A 599 15.14 8.58 20.30
CA LEU A 599 14.20 7.46 20.27
C LEU A 599 12.73 7.92 20.35
N GLY A 600 12.50 9.22 20.47
CA GLY A 600 11.21 9.87 20.39
C GLY A 600 10.30 9.71 21.61
N TYR A 601 10.33 8.59 22.34
CA TYR A 601 9.50 8.33 23.53
C TYR A 601 10.38 8.09 24.77
N GLU A 602 9.80 8.14 25.97
CA GLU A 602 10.56 8.11 27.23
C GLU A 602 10.62 6.70 27.85
N ARG A 603 9.67 5.84 27.50
CA ARG A 603 9.56 4.46 28.03
C ARG A 603 9.80 3.44 26.93
N PHE A 604 10.60 2.42 27.24
CA PHE A 604 10.93 1.33 26.33
C PHE A 604 10.56 -0.03 26.90
N VAL A 605 10.43 -1.01 25.99
CA VAL A 605 10.33 -2.43 26.31
C VAL A 605 11.63 -3.11 25.91
N VAL A 606 12.26 -3.85 26.83
CA VAL A 606 13.48 -4.62 26.58
C VAL A 606 13.18 -6.10 26.71
N GLN A 607 13.44 -6.87 25.67
CA GLN A 607 13.18 -8.31 25.61
C GLN A 607 14.47 -9.12 25.45
N SER A 608 14.52 -10.30 26.07
CA SER A 608 15.56 -11.29 25.76
C SER A 608 15.50 -11.64 24.28
N LEU A 609 16.65 -11.67 23.63
CA LEU A 609 16.76 -11.89 22.20
C LEU A 609 16.65 -13.39 21.89
N ILE A 610 15.75 -13.74 20.96
CA ILE A 610 15.68 -15.08 20.38
C ILE A 610 16.62 -15.10 19.17
N GLY A 611 17.65 -15.93 19.23
CA GLY A 611 18.69 -16.03 18.20
C GLY A 611 18.98 -17.48 17.82
N HIS A 612 20.20 -17.74 17.37
CA HIS A 612 20.72 -19.09 17.21
C HIS A 612 20.90 -19.78 18.57
N GLU A 613 20.88 -21.12 18.61
CA GLU A 613 21.07 -21.90 19.85
C GLU A 613 22.37 -21.56 20.61
N ASN A 614 23.41 -21.17 19.87
CA ASN A 614 24.73 -20.85 20.43
C ASN A 614 24.80 -19.51 21.17
N TRP A 615 23.90 -18.57 20.88
CA TRP A 615 24.03 -17.19 21.38
C TRP A 615 22.71 -16.51 21.74
N SER A 616 21.57 -17.20 21.62
CA SER A 616 20.28 -16.75 22.13
C SER A 616 20.38 -16.44 23.63
N THR A 617 19.72 -15.37 24.05
CA THR A 617 19.60 -15.01 25.48
C THR A 617 18.24 -15.38 26.07
N SER A 618 17.38 -15.92 25.22
CA SER A 618 16.06 -16.41 25.58
C SER A 618 16.09 -17.90 25.89
N ARG A 619 15.03 -18.44 26.51
CA ARG A 619 14.84 -19.90 26.66
C ARG A 619 14.53 -20.61 25.34
N TRP A 620 14.33 -19.84 24.28
CA TRP A 620 14.05 -20.26 22.93
C TRP A 620 15.21 -19.91 22.00
N HIS A 621 15.42 -20.72 20.98
CA HIS A 621 16.15 -20.36 19.78
C HIS A 621 15.26 -20.52 18.55
N HIS A 622 15.63 -19.89 17.45
CA HIS A 622 14.85 -19.96 16.22
C HIS A 622 14.86 -21.36 15.60
N ALA A 623 13.70 -21.83 15.13
CA ALA A 623 13.64 -23.03 14.29
C ALA A 623 14.30 -22.79 12.93
N GLY A 624 14.16 -21.57 12.41
CA GLY A 624 14.60 -21.17 11.08
C GLY A 624 13.80 -21.84 9.96
N THR A 625 13.95 -21.35 8.73
CA THR A 625 13.42 -22.02 7.54
C THR A 625 14.03 -23.42 7.40
N VAL A 626 13.37 -24.27 6.61
CA VAL A 626 14.04 -25.46 6.07
C VAL A 626 15.33 -25.01 5.37
N PRO A 627 16.47 -25.69 5.59
CA PRO A 627 17.73 -25.32 4.95
C PRO A 627 17.60 -25.22 3.43
N ASP A 628 18.17 -24.18 2.85
CA ASP A 628 18.30 -24.09 1.39
C ASP A 628 19.35 -25.08 0.87
N LYS A 629 19.62 -25.04 -0.45
CA LYS A 629 20.58 -25.94 -1.11
C LYS A 629 22.01 -25.80 -0.58
N ASP A 630 22.34 -24.64 -0.01
CA ASP A 630 23.65 -24.33 0.56
C ASP A 630 23.67 -24.59 2.09
N GLY A 631 22.57 -25.10 2.64
CA GLY A 631 22.42 -25.41 4.06
C GLY A 631 22.04 -24.20 4.93
N HIS A 632 21.78 -23.04 4.34
CA HIS A 632 21.45 -21.84 5.09
C HIS A 632 20.03 -21.88 5.63
N ARG A 633 19.84 -21.37 6.85
CA ARG A 633 18.54 -21.16 7.48
C ARG A 633 18.30 -19.68 7.70
N TYR A 634 17.07 -19.23 7.47
CA TYR A 634 16.68 -17.85 7.69
C TYR A 634 15.75 -17.77 8.89
N ILE A 635 15.89 -16.73 9.71
CA ILE A 635 14.83 -16.36 10.65
C ILE A 635 13.59 -15.98 9.85
N PHE A 636 12.43 -16.41 10.30
CA PHE A 636 11.17 -15.93 9.78
C PHE A 636 10.14 -15.80 10.90
N ASP A 637 9.19 -14.89 10.71
CA ASP A 637 7.99 -14.79 11.52
C ASP A 637 6.78 -15.33 10.77
N VAL A 638 5.78 -15.76 11.54
CA VAL A 638 4.45 -16.13 11.07
C VAL A 638 3.49 -15.05 11.54
N ARG A 639 2.87 -14.33 10.61
CA ARG A 639 1.76 -13.45 10.90
C ARG A 639 0.45 -14.22 10.78
N LEU A 640 -0.22 -14.42 11.91
CA LEU A 640 -1.53 -15.08 11.96
C LEU A 640 -2.61 -14.10 12.38
N MET A 641 -3.67 -14.01 11.59
CA MET A 641 -4.82 -13.15 11.87
C MET A 641 -6.02 -13.96 12.34
N VAL A 642 -6.71 -13.41 13.34
CA VAL A 642 -7.94 -13.96 13.89
C VAL A 642 -9.04 -12.90 13.92
N HIS A 643 -10.28 -13.36 13.81
CA HIS A 643 -11.45 -12.52 14.00
C HIS A 643 -12.44 -13.21 14.94
N ALA A 644 -13.19 -12.41 15.69
CA ALA A 644 -14.24 -12.88 16.56
C ALA A 644 -15.57 -12.97 15.80
N THR A 645 -16.23 -14.09 15.97
CA THR A 645 -17.58 -14.38 15.44
C THR A 645 -18.51 -14.70 16.59
N PRO A 646 -19.84 -14.70 16.41
CA PRO A 646 -20.77 -15.11 17.46
C PRO A 646 -20.52 -16.51 18.05
N SER A 647 -19.78 -17.40 17.36
CA SER A 647 -19.44 -18.74 17.82
C SER A 647 -18.02 -18.88 18.42
N GLY A 648 -17.24 -17.80 18.43
CA GLY A 648 -15.87 -17.74 18.97
C GLY A 648 -14.88 -17.20 17.94
N PHE A 649 -13.58 -17.35 18.21
CA PHE A 649 -12.52 -16.93 17.29
C PHE A 649 -12.34 -17.90 16.12
N ARG A 650 -12.02 -17.36 14.94
CA ARG A 650 -11.58 -18.13 13.76
C ARG A 650 -10.33 -17.51 13.13
N PRO A 651 -9.50 -18.30 12.42
CA PRO A 651 -8.40 -17.74 11.65
C PRO A 651 -8.91 -17.10 10.35
N THR A 652 -8.34 -15.95 9.96
CA THR A 652 -8.71 -15.26 8.71
C THR A 652 -7.61 -15.20 7.66
N CYS A 653 -6.35 -15.24 8.07
CA CYS A 653 -5.19 -15.08 7.19
C CYS A 653 -3.92 -15.55 7.89
N SER A 654 -3.00 -16.13 7.13
CA SER A 654 -1.62 -16.39 7.57
C SER A 654 -0.66 -16.14 6.42
N PHE A 655 0.50 -15.56 6.73
CA PHE A 655 1.67 -15.49 5.84
C PHE A 655 2.92 -15.28 6.69
N SER A 656 4.08 -15.44 6.08
CA SER A 656 5.35 -15.35 6.78
C SER A 656 6.30 -14.37 6.10
N ARG A 657 7.28 -13.89 6.84
CA ARG A 657 8.34 -13.03 6.32
C ARG A 657 9.67 -13.49 6.87
N ARG A 658 10.70 -13.54 6.05
CA ARG A 658 12.06 -13.95 6.47
C ARG A 658 13.01 -12.76 6.56
N ALA A 659 14.08 -12.94 7.32
CA ALA A 659 15.22 -12.03 7.33
C ALA A 659 15.94 -12.02 5.97
N ASP A 660 16.65 -10.94 5.70
CA ASP A 660 17.41 -10.76 4.45
C ASP A 660 18.57 -11.77 4.36
N ARG A 661 19.31 -11.93 5.46
CA ARG A 661 20.48 -12.80 5.56
C ARG A 661 20.20 -14.07 6.38
N PRO A 662 20.96 -15.15 6.12
CA PRO A 662 20.93 -16.35 6.96
C PRO A 662 21.22 -16.03 8.43
N LEU A 663 20.63 -16.81 9.33
CA LEU A 663 20.94 -16.78 10.75
C LEU A 663 22.34 -17.35 10.98
N PRO A 664 23.32 -16.57 11.50
CA PRO A 664 24.65 -17.09 11.70
C PRO A 664 24.76 -17.91 12.99
N ASP A 665 25.60 -18.95 12.95
CA ASP A 665 25.86 -19.83 14.10
C ASP A 665 26.58 -19.09 15.24
N GLN A 666 27.28 -18.00 14.93
CA GLN A 666 28.00 -17.13 15.84
C GLN A 666 27.72 -15.67 15.48
N VAL A 667 27.68 -14.79 16.49
CA VAL A 667 27.58 -13.35 16.23
C VAL A 667 28.98 -12.79 15.97
N ASP A 668 29.12 -12.00 14.90
CA ASP A 668 30.27 -11.14 14.68
C ASP A 668 29.81 -9.70 14.36
N ASP A 669 30.75 -8.76 14.38
CA ASP A 669 30.49 -7.34 14.08
C ASP A 669 30.59 -7.02 12.58
N THR A 670 30.54 -8.03 11.69
CA THR A 670 30.70 -7.81 10.23
C THR A 670 29.43 -7.29 9.56
N ALA A 671 28.26 -7.54 10.15
CA ALA A 671 26.97 -7.10 9.64
C ALA A 671 26.04 -6.66 10.79
N PRO A 672 25.20 -5.63 10.56
CA PRO A 672 24.17 -5.24 11.53
C PRO A 672 23.24 -6.41 11.85
N SER A 673 22.94 -6.62 13.12
CA SER A 673 22.15 -7.77 13.58
C SER A 673 20.74 -7.81 12.99
N TRP A 674 20.19 -6.64 12.66
CA TRP A 674 18.90 -6.52 11.98
C TRP A 674 18.86 -7.28 10.64
N SER A 675 19.99 -7.39 9.93
CA SER A 675 20.01 -8.06 8.61
C SER A 675 19.66 -9.55 8.66
N TYR A 676 19.93 -10.23 9.78
CA TYR A 676 19.63 -11.64 9.99
C TYR A 676 18.56 -11.90 11.06
N LEU A 677 18.10 -10.87 11.79
CA LEU A 677 17.01 -10.96 12.79
C LEU A 677 15.71 -10.28 12.35
N GLY A 678 15.77 -9.27 11.46
CA GLY A 678 14.65 -8.42 11.09
C GLY A 678 13.81 -8.97 9.93
N THR A 679 12.53 -9.27 10.20
CA THR A 679 11.61 -9.87 9.21
C THR A 679 10.58 -8.88 8.63
N ASN A 680 10.67 -7.59 8.94
CA ASN A 680 9.77 -6.57 8.41
C ASN A 680 9.87 -6.41 6.88
N LEU A 681 8.75 -6.03 6.26
CA LEU A 681 8.62 -5.68 4.84
C LEU A 681 8.46 -4.14 4.66
N SER A 682 9.13 -3.36 5.52
CA SER A 682 8.98 -1.91 5.49
C SER A 682 10.12 -1.30 4.70
N LEU A 683 9.75 -0.46 3.75
CA LEU A 683 10.69 0.38 3.04
C LEU A 683 11.39 1.31 4.03
N ASP A 684 12.70 1.45 3.91
CA ASP A 684 13.39 2.51 4.63
C ASP A 684 12.98 3.86 4.00
N ASP A 685 12.30 4.69 4.79
CA ASP A 685 11.75 5.98 4.36
C ASP A 685 12.85 7.00 3.96
N SER A 686 14.12 6.71 4.26
CA SER A 686 15.28 7.50 3.82
C SER A 686 15.76 7.13 2.40
N LEU A 687 15.25 6.03 1.85
CA LEU A 687 15.68 5.54 0.54
C LEU A 687 15.18 6.43 -0.60
N THR A 688 16.07 6.68 -1.55
CA THR A 688 15.68 7.26 -2.83
C THR A 688 14.69 6.34 -3.56
N ALA A 689 13.85 6.86 -4.45
CA ALA A 689 12.85 6.06 -5.16
C ALA A 689 13.44 4.81 -5.87
N TRP A 690 14.70 4.87 -6.33
CA TRP A 690 15.40 3.72 -6.93
C TRP A 690 15.84 2.68 -5.90
N GLN A 691 16.36 3.12 -4.75
CA GLN A 691 16.65 2.23 -3.63
C GLN A 691 15.36 1.62 -3.08
N ALA A 692 14.27 2.38 -3.02
CA ALA A 692 12.94 1.88 -2.64
C ALA A 692 12.37 0.87 -3.65
N ASP A 693 12.68 0.97 -4.95
CA ASP A 693 12.27 -0.05 -5.94
C ASP A 693 13.11 -1.33 -5.80
N ALA A 694 14.41 -1.22 -5.50
CA ALA A 694 15.25 -2.37 -5.14
C ALA A 694 14.81 -3.01 -3.81
N ASP A 695 14.39 -2.18 -2.85
CA ASP A 695 13.89 -2.59 -1.54
C ASP A 695 12.49 -3.25 -1.63
N ARG A 696 11.64 -2.77 -2.53
CA ARG A 696 10.38 -3.46 -2.92
C ARG A 696 10.62 -4.82 -3.54
N GLN A 697 11.71 -5.00 -4.30
CA GLN A 697 12.09 -6.31 -4.83
C GLN A 697 12.62 -7.22 -3.71
N SER A 698 13.41 -6.70 -2.76
CA SER A 698 13.80 -7.48 -1.58
C SER A 698 12.62 -7.81 -0.66
N ASP A 699 11.59 -6.96 -0.58
CA ASP A 699 10.35 -7.27 0.14
C ASP A 699 9.61 -8.46 -0.48
N VAL A 700 9.62 -8.58 -1.81
CA VAL A 700 9.11 -9.77 -2.50
C VAL A 700 9.96 -10.99 -2.18
N ASP A 701 11.28 -10.85 -2.16
CA ASP A 701 12.21 -11.96 -1.90
C ASP A 701 12.20 -12.42 -0.42
N LYS A 702 11.78 -11.54 0.50
CA LYS A 702 11.60 -11.82 1.94
C LYS A 702 10.21 -12.35 2.28
N LEU A 703 9.23 -12.20 1.40
CA LEU A 703 7.89 -12.73 1.62
C LEU A 703 7.90 -14.25 1.50
N LEU A 704 7.35 -14.94 2.50
CA LEU A 704 7.10 -16.37 2.46
C LEU A 704 5.59 -16.60 2.47
N THR A 705 5.02 -16.87 1.30
CA THR A 705 3.58 -17.06 1.17
C THR A 705 3.14 -18.43 1.70
N VAL A 706 1.83 -18.65 1.78
CA VAL A 706 1.23 -19.93 2.21
C VAL A 706 0.71 -20.75 1.02
N ASP A 707 1.33 -20.55 -0.14
CA ASP A 707 1.04 -21.32 -1.34
C ASP A 707 1.83 -22.63 -1.39
N TRP A 708 1.67 -23.39 -2.49
CA TRP A 708 2.36 -24.66 -2.70
C TRP A 708 3.87 -24.55 -2.88
N GLU A 709 4.41 -23.36 -3.14
CA GLU A 709 5.85 -23.18 -3.39
C GLU A 709 6.59 -22.76 -2.12
N ASP A 710 6.02 -21.85 -1.34
CA ASP A 710 6.71 -21.25 -0.20
C ASP A 710 6.42 -21.93 1.14
N PHE A 711 5.23 -22.52 1.33
CA PHE A 711 4.84 -23.03 2.65
C PHE A 711 5.78 -24.11 3.18
N ASP A 712 6.24 -25.01 2.30
CA ASP A 712 7.17 -26.08 2.67
C ASP A 712 8.53 -25.56 3.15
N LYS A 713 8.96 -24.38 2.66
CA LYS A 713 10.22 -23.73 3.10
C LYS A 713 10.16 -23.31 4.57
N GLN A 714 8.95 -23.14 5.13
CA GLN A 714 8.75 -22.74 6.52
C GLN A 714 8.87 -23.92 7.50
N GLY A 715 8.73 -25.16 7.01
CA GLY A 715 8.82 -26.36 7.85
C GLY A 715 7.75 -26.42 8.95
N LEU A 716 6.59 -25.78 8.74
CA LEU A 716 5.46 -25.75 9.66
C LEU A 716 4.46 -26.86 9.31
N GLY A 717 3.93 -27.52 10.34
CA GLY A 717 2.82 -28.46 10.23
C GLY A 717 1.51 -27.86 10.70
N LEU A 718 0.47 -28.71 10.67
CA LEU A 718 -0.86 -28.34 11.16
C LEU A 718 -0.85 -28.03 12.66
N ASP A 719 -0.05 -28.74 13.44
CA ASP A 719 -0.01 -28.57 14.90
C ASP A 719 0.69 -27.26 15.30
N GLU A 720 1.73 -26.81 14.57
CA GLU A 720 2.31 -25.48 14.78
C GLU A 720 1.33 -24.35 14.40
N LEU A 721 0.53 -24.52 13.34
CA LEU A 721 -0.52 -23.56 12.99
C LEU A 721 -1.61 -23.49 14.08
N VAL A 722 -2.00 -24.64 14.63
CA VAL A 722 -2.95 -24.72 15.77
C VAL A 722 -2.36 -24.07 17.03
N ASP A 723 -1.09 -24.32 17.35
CA ASP A 723 -0.41 -23.68 18.49
C ASP A 723 -0.35 -22.16 18.31
N GLY A 724 0.03 -21.69 17.13
CA GLY A 724 0.05 -20.27 16.78
C GLY A 724 -1.33 -19.62 16.87
N PHE A 725 -2.38 -20.34 16.46
CA PHE A 725 -3.77 -19.88 16.58
C PHE A 725 -4.19 -19.70 18.04
N VAL A 726 -3.96 -20.70 18.88
CA VAL A 726 -4.30 -20.63 20.31
C VAL A 726 -3.50 -19.51 21.01
N GLN A 727 -2.21 -19.36 20.71
CA GLN A 727 -1.39 -18.24 21.21
C GLN A 727 -1.95 -16.88 20.77
N THR A 728 -2.37 -16.74 19.52
CA THR A 728 -2.97 -15.52 18.98
C THR A 728 -4.29 -15.19 19.68
N VAL A 729 -5.15 -16.18 19.90
CA VAL A 729 -6.43 -16.01 20.61
C VAL A 729 -6.22 -15.61 22.07
N MET A 730 -5.29 -16.26 22.78
CA MET A 730 -4.97 -15.90 24.17
C MET A 730 -4.43 -14.47 24.27
N ALA A 731 -3.49 -14.08 23.40
CA ALA A 731 -2.93 -12.73 23.37
C ALA A 731 -3.99 -11.67 23.04
N THR A 732 -4.88 -11.96 22.08
CA THR A 732 -6.02 -11.10 21.74
C THR A 732 -6.98 -10.95 22.92
N THR A 733 -7.31 -12.06 23.59
CA THR A 733 -8.18 -12.09 24.77
C THR A 733 -7.60 -11.29 25.93
N ALA A 734 -6.30 -11.42 26.18
CA ALA A 734 -5.59 -10.65 27.21
C ALA A 734 -5.71 -9.14 26.95
N ILE A 735 -5.46 -8.70 25.71
CA ILE A 735 -5.55 -7.28 25.33
C ILE A 735 -6.98 -6.77 25.40
N ASP A 736 -7.97 -7.56 24.98
CA ASP A 736 -9.39 -7.19 25.11
C ASP A 736 -9.79 -6.99 26.58
N LYS A 737 -9.38 -7.91 27.47
CA LYS A 737 -9.61 -7.78 28.92
C LYS A 737 -8.92 -6.54 29.50
N MET A 738 -7.69 -6.22 29.05
CA MET A 738 -6.99 -4.99 29.42
C MET A 738 -7.77 -3.75 28.93
N CYS A 739 -8.28 -3.78 27.70
CA CYS A 739 -9.09 -2.71 27.12
C CYS A 739 -10.36 -2.49 27.94
N ARG A 740 -11.09 -3.56 28.28
CA ARG A 740 -12.26 -3.51 29.17
C ARG A 740 -11.92 -2.93 30.54
N SER A 741 -10.74 -3.23 31.08
CA SER A 741 -10.28 -2.65 32.36
C SER A 741 -10.00 -1.15 32.28
N LEU A 742 -9.74 -0.62 31.07
CA LEU A 742 -9.52 0.79 30.77
C LEU A 742 -10.78 1.49 30.24
N THR A 743 -11.93 0.81 30.28
CA THR A 743 -13.24 1.37 29.94
C THR A 743 -14.03 1.59 31.22
N ARG A 744 -14.56 2.80 31.43
CA ARG A 744 -15.42 3.14 32.56
C ARG A 744 -16.84 2.60 32.36
N GLN A 745 -17.65 2.63 33.42
CA GLN A 745 -19.04 2.15 33.36
C GLN A 745 -19.92 2.91 32.36
N ASP A 746 -19.59 4.17 32.07
CA ASP A 746 -20.26 5.00 31.06
C ASP A 746 -19.75 4.77 29.62
N GLY A 747 -18.81 3.83 29.43
CA GLY A 747 -18.19 3.53 28.13
C GLY A 747 -17.04 4.47 27.74
N SER A 748 -16.71 5.47 28.56
CA SER A 748 -15.57 6.36 28.30
C SER A 748 -14.24 5.68 28.60
N PHE A 749 -13.18 6.07 27.88
CA PHE A 749 -11.83 5.57 28.14
C PHE A 749 -11.23 6.20 29.41
N ASP A 750 -10.67 5.37 30.29
CA ASP A 750 -10.05 5.80 31.54
C ASP A 750 -8.62 6.29 31.34
N LEU A 751 -8.49 7.52 30.85
CA LEU A 751 -7.20 8.15 30.56
C LEU A 751 -6.31 8.28 31.81
N GLU A 752 -6.90 8.46 33.00
CA GLU A 752 -6.14 8.56 34.25
C GLU A 752 -5.50 7.22 34.63
N LYS A 753 -6.28 6.13 34.53
CA LYS A 753 -5.75 4.78 34.74
C LYS A 753 -4.72 4.41 33.68
N PHE A 754 -4.98 4.75 32.41
CA PHE A 754 -4.01 4.56 31.34
C PHE A 754 -2.68 5.29 31.62
N HIS A 755 -2.75 6.56 32.02
CA HIS A 755 -1.56 7.36 32.34
C HIS A 755 -0.70 6.68 33.42
N LYS A 756 -1.32 6.18 34.50
CA LYS A 756 -0.61 5.47 35.57
C LYS A 756 0.08 4.18 35.11
N LEU A 757 -0.46 3.51 34.09
CA LEU A 757 0.06 2.23 33.60
C LEU A 757 1.14 2.40 32.52
N ALA A 758 0.95 3.36 31.61
CA ALA A 758 1.83 3.64 30.49
C ALA A 758 3.03 4.51 30.89
N ASP A 759 2.81 5.50 31.76
CA ASP A 759 3.82 6.42 32.32
C ASP A 759 4.75 7.07 31.27
N ASP A 760 4.16 7.53 30.16
CA ASP A 760 4.85 8.26 29.10
C ASP A 760 4.09 9.56 28.78
N LYS A 761 4.77 10.71 28.80
CA LYS A 761 4.13 12.02 28.62
C LYS A 761 3.79 12.32 27.16
N LYS A 762 4.57 11.81 26.22
CA LYS A 762 4.42 12.14 24.80
C LYS A 762 3.15 11.54 24.23
N ILE A 763 2.83 10.31 24.58
CA ILE A 763 1.55 9.70 24.14
C ILE A 763 0.34 10.50 24.66
N LEU A 764 0.43 11.10 25.85
CA LEU A 764 -0.65 11.90 26.41
C LEU A 764 -0.83 13.22 25.67
N SER A 765 0.26 13.89 25.29
CA SER A 765 0.16 15.10 24.47
C SER A 765 -0.43 14.80 23.10
N GLU A 766 -0.02 13.69 22.47
CA GLU A 766 -0.57 13.25 21.19
C GLU A 766 -2.08 12.94 21.26
N ILE A 767 -2.55 12.36 22.39
CA ILE A 767 -3.98 12.13 22.62
C ILE A 767 -4.72 13.46 22.86
N GLN A 768 -4.13 14.39 23.62
CA GLN A 768 -4.74 15.68 23.91
C GLN A 768 -4.91 16.55 22.66
N GLU A 769 -3.94 16.52 21.75
CA GLU A 769 -4.02 17.18 20.45
C GLU A 769 -5.24 16.70 19.64
N CYS A 770 -5.61 15.41 19.73
CA CYS A 770 -6.81 14.89 19.08
C CYS A 770 -8.12 15.35 19.73
N VAL A 771 -8.11 15.67 21.03
CA VAL A 771 -9.32 16.13 21.74
C VAL A 771 -9.58 17.62 21.48
N GLN A 772 -8.55 18.38 21.13
CA GLN A 772 -8.63 19.81 20.83
C GLN A 772 -8.95 20.12 19.37
N ASN A 773 -8.71 19.17 18.46
CA ASN A 773 -9.02 19.24 17.02
C ASN A 773 -10.31 18.48 16.71
#